data_AF-A0A2K1E0W2-F1
#
_entry.id   AF-A0A2K1E0W2-F1
#
_cell.length_a   1.000
_cell.length_b   1.000
_cell.length_c   1.000
_cell.angle_alpha   90.00
_cell.angle_beta   90.00
_cell.angle_gamma   90.00
#
_symmetry.space_group_name_H-M   'P 1'
#
loop_
_entity.id
_entity.type
_entity.pdbx_description
1 polymer ?
#
loop_
_entity_poly.entity_id
_entity_poly.type
_entity_poly.pdbx_seq_one_letter_code
_entity_poly.pdbx_strand_id
1 'polypeptide(L)'
;MKKNKVLLIGWDAADWEIIGPLLAKGQMPSLKELIDKGVYGNMSTMNPPYSPMLWSSVATGKTPDKHGILGFIEVHPNKKSIRPVTVNSRKCRALWNILHNQGYKSNLVGWWPSFPAEPINGTVVSDRFQKVKSDPKERNPIIEGTIHPSEFTKTIRDLRMFPYEITEAHILPFIPKANEINQEVDKGLQSFAKIMAENTSIHAAATYIARNSDWNFMGVYFDLIDHFCHAFMKFHPPKQPEIPQKIFEIYKGAVEGAYRFQDMMLGRMMELVDEETTIIVMSDHGYESGHKRILKMPKYPAAPALEHRQFGIFVAAGPNIKKNEKVFGLGLIDVAPTILHMFDLPIGKDMDGKPALDIFENPKEPSFIDSWESVDGDFGEHPKTNNQDIFDEEETIEQLVDLGYIERPDENIEIAVLKTKSDLKHNLARVHLGKKNYDQAKQLLFELISAKYPVYDEDAFQGKNKESLKKQGYKVGDSVVNIIPYYMDLLNISLAEKEFDKARLYFNELKRRDKKNEIGLDLAESKILYGENKPFEALNILLNKKKNKPSSEIWYQIGKIYRGLSRFEEARDSFVKALEIEVDKAKLHQALAETLIRLGEYEEAAEHALTSIELVKYYPEAHYTLGEALEKLGDLENAKIAYNMASKLKPKAHDRAELAIENIQGKLEQKDKLKNRPIKNQITIVSGLPRSGTSLMMQMMKAGGIEPLTDSKRVSDISNPKGYYEYEPVMSLHKDNTWLELAQNKVLKVVAPLLKFLNPKYRYKIIFMNRDLSEVLKSQQKMIGKDPETLPTKLFESYLNHLQQVEVWKEKEPGVELIYIDYQDVLNNTKETVTKIEAFVGTQLNTDAMINCVDKTLYRTKV
;
A
#
# COMPACT_ATOMS: atom_id res chain seq x y z
N MET A 1 -3.71 25.64 -33.58
CA MET A 1 -3.48 25.22 -32.17
C MET A 1 -2.27 24.31 -32.18
N LYS A 2 -1.34 24.46 -31.22
CA LYS A 2 -0.29 23.44 -31.01
C LYS A 2 -1.01 22.11 -30.78
N LYS A 3 -0.77 21.12 -31.64
CA LYS A 3 -1.41 19.81 -31.52
C LYS A 3 -0.61 19.02 -30.50
N ASN A 4 -1.09 18.96 -29.25
CA ASN A 4 -0.52 18.05 -28.27
C ASN A 4 -0.59 16.63 -28.88
N LYS A 5 0.54 15.91 -28.86
CA LYS A 5 0.65 14.54 -29.37
C LYS A 5 1.09 13.62 -28.26
N VAL A 6 0.48 12.44 -28.16
CA VAL A 6 0.81 11.44 -27.16
C VAL A 6 0.99 10.08 -27.80
N LEU A 7 2.16 9.48 -27.60
CA LEU A 7 2.46 8.09 -27.92
C LEU A 7 2.47 7.28 -26.60
N LEU A 8 1.47 6.43 -26.41
CA LEU A 8 1.34 5.52 -25.28
C LEU A 8 1.77 4.12 -25.70
N ILE A 9 2.80 3.59 -25.05
CA ILE A 9 3.37 2.27 -25.30
C ILE A 9 3.16 1.40 -24.04
N GLY A 10 2.39 0.33 -24.20
CA GLY A 10 2.23 -0.71 -23.20
C GLY A 10 3.25 -1.83 -23.40
N TRP A 11 4.08 -2.07 -22.39
CA TRP A 11 4.94 -3.25 -22.28
C TRP A 11 4.36 -4.16 -21.23
N ASP A 12 3.65 -5.22 -21.64
CA ASP A 12 3.02 -6.14 -20.69
C ASP A 12 4.07 -6.80 -19.78
N ALA A 13 3.82 -6.74 -18.47
CA ALA A 13 4.66 -7.29 -17.41
C ALA A 13 6.12 -6.78 -17.28
N ALA A 14 6.45 -5.60 -17.81
CA ALA A 14 7.79 -5.04 -17.63
C ALA A 14 8.09 -4.66 -16.17
N ASP A 15 9.26 -5.08 -15.66
CA ASP A 15 9.66 -4.93 -14.25
C ASP A 15 11.04 -4.28 -14.08
N TRP A 16 11.17 -3.39 -13.09
CA TRP A 16 12.40 -2.69 -12.74
C TRP A 16 13.52 -3.63 -12.25
N GLU A 17 13.20 -4.80 -11.70
CA GLU A 17 14.21 -5.79 -11.25
C GLU A 17 15.03 -6.36 -12.42
N ILE A 18 14.46 -6.38 -13.62
CA ILE A 18 15.18 -6.77 -14.85
C ILE A 18 15.79 -5.53 -15.52
N ILE A 19 15.02 -4.45 -15.64
CA ILE A 19 15.44 -3.22 -16.34
C ILE A 19 16.63 -2.55 -15.64
N GLY A 20 16.63 -2.45 -14.31
CA GLY A 20 17.67 -1.76 -13.55
C GLY A 20 19.08 -2.29 -13.85
N PRO A 21 19.34 -3.61 -13.72
CA PRO A 21 20.60 -4.21 -14.11
C PRO A 21 20.98 -4.00 -15.59
N LEU A 22 20.00 -4.02 -16.51
CA LEU A 22 20.25 -3.80 -17.93
C LEU A 22 20.63 -2.33 -18.23
N LEU A 23 19.96 -1.37 -17.61
CA LEU A 23 20.30 0.05 -17.68
C LEU A 23 21.72 0.31 -17.15
N ALA A 24 22.07 -0.29 -16.01
CA ALA A 24 23.40 -0.17 -15.41
C ALA A 24 24.52 -0.72 -16.33
N LYS A 25 24.22 -1.76 -17.12
CA LYS A 25 25.12 -2.33 -18.14
C LYS A 25 25.12 -1.55 -19.47
N GLY A 26 24.29 -0.50 -19.61
CA GLY A 26 24.13 0.25 -20.87
C GLY A 26 23.41 -0.54 -21.98
N GLN A 27 22.59 -1.54 -21.61
CA GLN A 27 21.95 -2.46 -22.56
C GLN A 27 20.53 -2.06 -22.97
N MET A 28 20.00 -0.96 -22.41
CA MET A 28 18.70 -0.38 -22.77
C MET A 28 18.83 1.14 -22.99
N PRO A 29 19.58 1.56 -24.04
CA PRO A 29 19.89 2.97 -24.27
C PRO A 29 18.65 3.83 -24.57
N SER A 30 17.62 3.28 -25.22
CA SER A 30 16.44 4.06 -25.63
C SER A 30 15.57 4.41 -24.42
N LEU A 31 15.32 3.44 -23.55
CA LEU A 31 14.63 3.65 -22.28
C LEU A 31 15.45 4.56 -21.36
N LYS A 32 16.79 4.39 -21.32
CA LYS A 32 17.67 5.29 -20.57
C LYS A 32 17.54 6.73 -21.02
N GLU A 33 17.51 6.97 -22.34
CA GLU A 33 17.32 8.30 -22.91
C GLU A 33 15.97 8.91 -22.50
N LEU A 34 14.87 8.13 -22.52
CA LEU A 34 13.58 8.62 -22.05
C LEU A 34 13.57 8.95 -20.56
N ILE A 35 14.22 8.12 -19.72
CA ILE A 35 14.36 8.38 -18.29
C ILE A 35 15.11 9.69 -18.06
N ASP A 36 16.22 9.90 -18.76
CA ASP A 36 17.05 11.11 -18.60
C ASP A 36 16.31 12.38 -19.05
N LYS A 37 15.45 12.27 -20.06
CA LYS A 37 14.66 13.38 -20.61
C LYS A 37 13.31 13.57 -19.92
N GLY A 38 12.96 12.73 -18.95
CA GLY A 38 11.59 12.60 -18.47
C GLY A 38 11.46 12.24 -16.99
N VAL A 39 10.32 11.66 -16.65
CA VAL A 39 10.05 11.09 -15.33
C VAL A 39 10.02 9.57 -15.41
N TYR A 40 10.31 8.91 -14.29
CA TYR A 40 10.20 7.46 -14.18
C TYR A 40 9.70 7.02 -12.81
N GLY A 41 9.03 5.88 -12.71
CA GLY A 41 8.48 5.42 -11.44
C GLY A 41 7.81 4.05 -11.50
N ASN A 42 7.28 3.64 -10.36
CA ASN A 42 6.46 2.43 -10.25
C ASN A 42 5.02 2.75 -10.65
N MET A 43 4.40 1.85 -11.42
CA MET A 43 2.97 1.85 -11.73
C MET A 43 2.28 0.76 -10.93
N SER A 44 1.32 1.11 -10.09
CA SER A 44 0.59 0.13 -9.27
C SER A 44 -0.51 -0.58 -10.06
N THR A 45 -0.50 -1.91 -10.00
CA THR A 45 -1.53 -2.76 -10.60
C THR A 45 -2.82 -2.79 -9.77
N MET A 46 -3.88 -3.38 -10.33
CA MET A 46 -5.14 -3.62 -9.61
C MET A 46 -5.34 -5.11 -9.34
N ASN A 47 -6.23 -5.40 -8.37
CA ASN A 47 -6.62 -6.77 -8.07
C ASN A 47 -8.06 -7.04 -8.56
N PRO A 48 -8.29 -8.14 -9.29
CA PRO A 48 -7.28 -9.09 -9.77
C PRO A 48 -6.45 -8.57 -10.95
N PRO A 49 -5.17 -8.99 -11.07
CA PRO A 49 -4.27 -8.50 -12.11
C PRO A 49 -4.47 -9.27 -13.41
N TYR A 50 -5.64 -9.11 -14.04
CA TYR A 50 -5.95 -9.72 -15.34
C TYR A 50 -5.83 -8.67 -16.42
N SER A 51 -4.89 -8.86 -17.34
CA SER A 51 -4.56 -7.91 -18.41
C SER A 51 -5.78 -7.30 -19.12
N PRO A 52 -6.84 -8.03 -19.53
CA PRO A 52 -8.00 -7.38 -20.17
C PRO A 52 -8.75 -6.42 -19.23
N MET A 53 -8.78 -6.69 -17.93
CA MET A 53 -9.32 -5.77 -16.92
C MET A 53 -8.41 -4.55 -16.75
N LEU A 54 -7.09 -4.80 -16.67
CA LEU A 54 -6.08 -3.77 -16.44
C LEU A 54 -5.99 -2.78 -17.62
N TRP A 55 -5.82 -3.26 -18.86
CA TRP A 55 -5.70 -2.43 -20.05
C TRP A 55 -7.02 -1.71 -20.40
N SER A 56 -8.17 -2.27 -20.04
CA SER A 56 -9.46 -1.57 -20.11
C SER A 56 -9.55 -0.42 -19.11
N SER A 57 -9.01 -0.60 -17.90
CA SER A 57 -8.92 0.47 -16.90
C SER A 57 -7.93 1.57 -17.31
N VAL A 58 -6.79 1.21 -17.91
CA VAL A 58 -5.86 2.18 -18.53
C VAL A 58 -6.58 3.02 -19.58
N ALA A 59 -7.37 2.37 -20.44
CA ALA A 59 -8.07 3.03 -21.53
C ALA A 59 -9.25 3.90 -21.08
N THR A 60 -9.92 3.58 -19.96
CA THR A 60 -11.18 4.23 -19.54
C THR A 60 -11.03 5.12 -18.30
N GLY A 61 -9.97 4.96 -17.52
CA GLY A 61 -9.82 5.61 -16.22
C GLY A 61 -10.80 5.12 -15.15
N LYS A 62 -11.49 4.00 -15.40
CA LYS A 62 -12.53 3.43 -14.54
C LYS A 62 -12.14 2.04 -14.05
N THR A 63 -12.68 1.62 -12.91
CA THR A 63 -12.46 0.25 -12.40
C THR A 63 -13.38 -0.78 -13.08
N PRO A 64 -13.07 -2.08 -12.99
CA PRO A 64 -13.84 -3.15 -13.66
C PRO A 64 -15.33 -3.25 -13.36
N ASP A 65 -15.76 -2.85 -12.16
CA ASP A 65 -17.17 -2.75 -11.80
C ASP A 65 -17.94 -1.74 -12.66
N LYS A 66 -17.25 -0.74 -13.23
CA LYS A 66 -17.83 0.27 -14.12
C LYS A 66 -17.70 -0.09 -15.60
N HIS A 67 -16.47 -0.35 -16.07
CA HIS A 67 -16.27 -0.66 -17.51
C HIS A 67 -16.72 -2.06 -17.90
N GLY A 68 -17.00 -2.95 -16.95
CA GLY A 68 -17.70 -4.22 -17.18
C GLY A 68 -16.85 -5.39 -17.68
N ILE A 69 -15.55 -5.19 -17.92
CA ILE A 69 -14.63 -6.28 -18.27
C ILE A 69 -14.16 -6.92 -16.98
N LEU A 70 -14.52 -8.20 -16.76
CA LEU A 70 -14.30 -8.91 -15.50
C LEU A 70 -13.46 -10.18 -15.66
N GLY A 71 -12.82 -10.40 -16.81
CA GLY A 71 -12.01 -11.58 -17.08
C GLY A 71 -11.55 -11.66 -18.54
N PHE A 72 -10.94 -12.79 -18.90
CA PHE A 72 -10.47 -13.08 -20.27
C PHE A 72 -11.60 -13.56 -21.20
N ILE A 73 -12.63 -14.17 -20.63
CA ILE A 73 -13.80 -14.67 -21.34
C ILE A 73 -15.07 -14.13 -20.69
N GLU A 74 -16.16 -14.06 -21.45
CA GLU A 74 -17.48 -13.71 -20.98
C GLU A 74 -18.56 -14.65 -21.49
N VAL A 75 -19.75 -14.58 -20.89
CA VAL A 75 -20.94 -15.26 -21.44
C VAL A 75 -21.41 -14.45 -22.65
N HIS A 76 -21.53 -15.12 -23.80
CA HIS A 76 -22.00 -14.50 -25.02
C HIS A 76 -23.42 -13.91 -24.80
N PRO A 77 -23.79 -12.77 -25.43
CA PRO A 77 -25.11 -12.14 -25.24
C PRO A 77 -26.33 -13.06 -25.45
N ASN A 78 -26.19 -14.08 -26.31
CA ASN A 78 -27.19 -15.14 -26.53
C ASN A 78 -27.46 -16.03 -25.28
N LYS A 79 -26.63 -15.93 -24.23
CA LYS A 79 -26.64 -16.71 -22.98
C LYS A 79 -26.51 -18.23 -23.17
N LYS A 80 -26.03 -18.67 -24.33
CA LYS A 80 -25.92 -20.07 -24.74
C LYS A 80 -24.49 -20.47 -25.13
N SER A 81 -23.55 -19.54 -25.13
CA SER A 81 -22.13 -19.80 -25.36
C SER A 81 -21.26 -18.86 -24.53
N ILE A 82 -19.96 -19.11 -24.56
CA ILE A 82 -18.93 -18.24 -24.00
C ILE A 82 -18.05 -17.71 -25.12
N ARG A 83 -17.35 -16.61 -24.89
CA ARG A 83 -16.42 -16.01 -25.86
C ARG A 83 -15.29 -15.26 -25.17
N PRO A 84 -14.16 -14.99 -25.83
CA PRO A 84 -13.19 -14.00 -25.37
C PRO A 84 -13.82 -12.62 -25.21
N VAL A 85 -13.31 -11.80 -24.29
CA VAL A 85 -13.74 -10.41 -24.17
C VAL A 85 -13.32 -9.59 -25.40
N THR A 86 -14.16 -8.64 -25.78
CA THR A 86 -14.04 -7.79 -26.98
C THR A 86 -14.31 -6.33 -26.63
N VAL A 87 -14.19 -5.41 -27.59
CA VAL A 87 -14.62 -4.01 -27.37
C VAL A 87 -16.11 -3.92 -27.02
N ASN A 88 -16.93 -4.83 -27.55
CA ASN A 88 -18.37 -4.89 -27.29
C ASN A 88 -18.71 -5.30 -25.84
N SER A 89 -17.75 -5.89 -25.13
CA SER A 89 -17.87 -6.24 -23.71
C SER A 89 -17.72 -4.99 -22.81
N ARG A 90 -17.08 -3.92 -23.31
CA ARG A 90 -16.78 -2.70 -22.55
C ARG A 90 -18.03 -1.81 -22.46
N LYS A 91 -18.36 -1.37 -21.24
CA LYS A 91 -19.54 -0.54 -20.94
C LYS A 91 -19.24 0.95 -20.82
N CYS A 92 -17.98 1.33 -20.95
CA CYS A 92 -17.54 2.72 -20.83
C CYS A 92 -16.70 3.12 -22.04
N ARG A 93 -16.78 4.40 -22.38
CA ARG A 93 -15.97 4.99 -23.45
C ARG A 93 -14.50 5.00 -23.07
N ALA A 94 -13.66 4.51 -23.98
CA ALA A 94 -12.21 4.63 -23.84
C ALA A 94 -11.73 6.02 -24.27
N LEU A 95 -10.49 6.34 -23.92
CA LEU A 95 -9.82 7.58 -24.26
C LEU A 95 -9.93 7.92 -25.75
N TRP A 96 -9.70 6.95 -26.64
CA TRP A 96 -9.78 7.18 -28.08
C TRP A 96 -11.21 7.45 -28.59
N ASN A 97 -12.24 6.93 -27.93
CA ASN A 97 -13.63 7.28 -28.23
C ASN A 97 -13.89 8.75 -27.89
N ILE A 98 -13.41 9.19 -26.72
CA ILE A 98 -13.52 10.59 -26.27
C ILE A 98 -12.73 11.51 -27.21
N LEU A 99 -11.51 11.14 -27.57
CA LEU A 99 -10.68 11.89 -28.51
C LEU A 99 -11.33 12.00 -29.90
N HIS A 100 -11.92 10.90 -30.41
CA HIS A 100 -12.68 10.91 -31.66
C HIS A 100 -13.84 11.92 -31.59
N ASN A 101 -14.63 11.89 -30.51
CA ASN A 101 -15.74 12.81 -30.31
C ASN A 101 -15.30 14.28 -30.32
N GLN A 102 -14.11 14.55 -29.82
CA GLN A 102 -13.50 15.88 -29.79
C GLN A 102 -12.72 16.22 -31.08
N GLY A 103 -12.82 15.39 -32.13
CA GLY A 103 -12.22 15.63 -33.44
C GLY A 103 -10.73 15.28 -33.55
N TYR A 104 -10.14 14.67 -32.52
CA TYR A 104 -8.75 14.23 -32.55
C TYR A 104 -8.58 12.91 -33.30
N LYS A 105 -7.43 12.76 -33.95
CA LYS A 105 -7.07 11.53 -34.66
C LYS A 105 -6.36 10.56 -33.72
N SER A 106 -6.84 9.32 -33.64
CA SER A 106 -6.30 8.28 -32.76
C SER A 106 -5.93 7.01 -33.52
N ASN A 107 -4.70 6.54 -33.33
CA ASN A 107 -4.23 5.26 -33.85
C ASN A 107 -4.09 4.24 -32.71
N LEU A 108 -4.51 3.00 -32.93
CA LEU A 108 -4.37 1.89 -31.98
C LEU A 108 -3.77 0.68 -32.68
N VAL A 109 -2.74 0.07 -32.09
CA VAL A 109 -2.08 -1.11 -32.67
C VAL A 109 -1.88 -2.16 -31.58
N GLY A 110 -2.51 -3.31 -31.75
CA GLY A 110 -2.42 -4.46 -30.84
C GLY A 110 -3.12 -4.28 -29.49
N TRP A 111 -3.71 -3.11 -29.21
CA TRP A 111 -4.30 -2.80 -27.90
C TRP A 111 -5.31 -3.85 -27.46
N TRP A 112 -5.30 -4.30 -26.21
CA TRP A 112 -6.16 -5.39 -25.78
C TRP A 112 -7.22 -4.97 -24.74
N PRO A 113 -8.51 -5.32 -24.93
CA PRO A 113 -9.16 -5.74 -26.18
C PRO A 113 -9.44 -4.56 -27.12
N SER A 114 -9.20 -4.75 -28.42
CA SER A 114 -9.52 -3.79 -29.49
C SER A 114 -10.25 -4.41 -30.69
N PHE A 115 -10.53 -5.71 -30.66
CA PHE A 115 -11.38 -6.37 -31.65
C PHE A 115 -12.88 -6.35 -31.25
N PRO A 116 -13.80 -6.17 -32.20
CA PRO A 116 -13.56 -5.63 -33.55
C PRO A 116 -13.02 -4.19 -33.50
N ALA A 117 -12.19 -3.84 -34.48
CA ALA A 117 -11.61 -2.51 -34.63
C ALA A 117 -12.71 -1.44 -34.65
N GLU A 118 -12.68 -0.54 -33.67
CA GLU A 118 -13.66 0.54 -33.54
C GLU A 118 -13.49 1.58 -34.67
N PRO A 119 -14.59 2.11 -35.25
CA PRO A 119 -14.54 3.03 -36.38
C PRO A 119 -14.17 4.47 -35.99
N ILE A 120 -13.13 4.64 -35.18
CA ILE A 120 -12.64 5.94 -34.73
C ILE A 120 -11.97 6.75 -35.86
N ASN A 121 -11.67 8.02 -35.58
CA ASN A 121 -11.00 8.91 -36.54
C ASN A 121 -9.50 8.59 -36.50
N GLY A 122 -9.02 7.71 -37.38
CA GLY A 122 -7.64 7.22 -37.39
C GLY A 122 -7.58 5.75 -37.80
N THR A 123 -6.53 5.04 -37.39
CA THR A 123 -6.30 3.65 -37.77
C THR A 123 -6.28 2.73 -36.55
N VAL A 124 -7.08 1.66 -36.58
CA VAL A 124 -7.06 0.61 -35.56
C VAL A 124 -6.60 -0.70 -36.21
N VAL A 125 -5.52 -1.28 -35.69
CA VAL A 125 -5.08 -2.64 -35.97
C VAL A 125 -5.26 -3.42 -34.68
N SER A 126 -6.24 -4.31 -34.65
CA SER A 126 -6.68 -4.92 -33.40
C SER A 126 -5.70 -5.96 -32.85
N ASP A 127 -5.95 -6.40 -31.61
CA ASP A 127 -5.24 -7.49 -30.92
C ASP A 127 -5.32 -8.86 -31.61
N ARG A 128 -6.09 -8.96 -32.71
CA ARG A 128 -6.18 -10.18 -33.55
C ARG A 128 -5.20 -10.19 -34.71
N PHE A 129 -4.63 -9.05 -35.06
CA PHE A 129 -3.77 -8.92 -36.24
C PHE A 129 -2.55 -9.83 -36.16
N GLN A 130 -1.89 -9.86 -35.01
CA GLN A 130 -0.65 -10.60 -34.79
C GLN A 130 -0.85 -12.09 -34.59
N LYS A 131 -2.07 -12.56 -34.32
CA LYS A 131 -2.34 -13.96 -34.01
C LYS A 131 -2.35 -14.78 -35.30
N VAL A 132 -1.32 -15.62 -35.44
CA VAL A 132 -1.08 -16.46 -36.63
C VAL A 132 -0.73 -17.89 -36.23
N LYS A 133 -1.15 -18.84 -37.06
CA LYS A 133 -0.84 -20.27 -36.90
C LYS A 133 0.62 -20.55 -37.21
N SER A 134 1.21 -21.50 -36.48
CA SER A 134 2.62 -21.85 -36.63
C SER A 134 2.90 -22.76 -37.84
N ASP A 135 1.91 -23.51 -38.34
CA ASP A 135 2.10 -24.37 -39.50
C ASP A 135 2.06 -23.56 -40.81
N PRO A 136 3.15 -23.54 -41.61
CA PRO A 136 3.18 -22.82 -42.89
C PRO A 136 2.16 -23.34 -43.92
N LYS A 137 1.61 -24.55 -43.73
CA LYS A 137 0.58 -25.11 -44.62
C LYS A 137 -0.81 -24.56 -44.33
N GLU A 138 -1.01 -23.96 -43.16
CA GLU A 138 -2.31 -23.43 -42.75
C GLU A 138 -2.50 -21.99 -43.26
N ARG A 139 -3.74 -21.70 -43.70
CA ARG A 139 -4.09 -20.34 -44.15
C ARG A 139 -4.29 -19.44 -42.94
N ASN A 140 -3.76 -18.23 -43.02
CA ASN A 140 -3.87 -17.19 -42.00
C ASN A 140 -4.59 -15.95 -42.57
N PRO A 141 -5.87 -16.01 -42.95
CA PRO A 141 -6.58 -14.82 -43.42
C PRO A 141 -6.68 -13.76 -42.33
N ILE A 142 -6.78 -12.48 -42.71
CA ILE A 142 -7.15 -11.42 -41.75
C ILE A 142 -8.66 -11.48 -41.58
N ILE A 143 -9.11 -11.62 -40.34
CA ILE A 143 -10.53 -11.64 -39.99
C ILE A 143 -11.14 -10.26 -40.26
N GLU A 144 -12.36 -10.24 -40.77
CA GLU A 144 -13.09 -8.98 -40.96
C GLU A 144 -13.24 -8.25 -39.62
N GLY A 145 -13.04 -6.93 -39.61
CA GLY A 145 -13.03 -6.14 -38.38
C GLY A 145 -11.70 -6.16 -37.62
N THR A 146 -10.65 -6.82 -38.08
CA THR A 146 -9.30 -6.68 -37.47
C THR A 146 -8.67 -5.31 -37.74
N ILE A 147 -9.00 -4.66 -38.86
CA ILE A 147 -8.37 -3.41 -39.29
C ILE A 147 -9.45 -2.38 -39.64
N HIS A 148 -9.31 -1.17 -39.10
CA HIS A 148 -10.07 0.01 -39.48
C HIS A 148 -9.14 1.17 -39.89
N PRO A 149 -9.44 1.90 -40.97
CA PRO A 149 -10.46 1.57 -41.97
C PRO A 149 -10.04 0.36 -42.83
N SER A 150 -11.02 -0.37 -43.36
CA SER A 150 -10.81 -1.65 -44.07
C SER A 150 -9.99 -1.52 -45.37
N GLU A 151 -9.87 -0.30 -45.91
CA GLU A 151 -8.99 -0.01 -47.04
C GLU A 151 -7.51 -0.27 -46.74
N PHE A 152 -7.07 -0.17 -45.49
CA PHE A 152 -5.69 -0.48 -45.10
C PHE A 152 -5.42 -1.97 -44.96
N THR A 153 -6.44 -2.84 -44.99
CA THR A 153 -6.25 -4.29 -44.77
C THR A 153 -5.23 -4.88 -45.73
N LYS A 154 -5.28 -4.53 -47.03
CA LYS A 154 -4.31 -5.05 -48.01
C LYS A 154 -2.89 -4.61 -47.71
N THR A 155 -2.71 -3.34 -47.34
CA THR A 155 -1.41 -2.74 -47.11
C THR A 155 -0.75 -3.26 -45.83
N ILE A 156 -1.54 -3.41 -44.76
CA ILE A 156 -1.06 -3.84 -43.44
C ILE A 156 -0.87 -5.36 -43.38
N ARG A 157 -1.62 -6.13 -44.19
CA ARG A 157 -1.55 -7.60 -44.18
C ARG A 157 -0.14 -8.15 -44.34
N ASP A 158 0.62 -7.56 -45.24
CA ASP A 158 1.95 -8.04 -45.62
C ASP A 158 3.03 -7.62 -44.60
N LEU A 159 2.64 -6.90 -43.53
CA LEU A 159 3.50 -6.58 -42.39
C LEU A 159 3.50 -7.67 -41.30
N ARG A 160 2.67 -8.71 -41.43
CA ARG A 160 2.70 -9.85 -40.49
C ARG A 160 3.90 -10.72 -40.74
N MET A 161 4.62 -11.01 -39.67
CA MET A 161 5.65 -12.03 -39.62
C MET A 161 5.05 -13.35 -39.15
N PHE A 162 5.52 -14.45 -39.72
CA PHE A 162 5.11 -15.80 -39.34
C PHE A 162 6.21 -16.55 -38.58
N PRO A 163 5.87 -17.51 -37.69
CA PRO A 163 6.86 -18.22 -36.89
C PRO A 163 7.92 -18.96 -37.71
N TYR A 164 7.57 -19.47 -38.90
CA TYR A 164 8.51 -20.17 -39.78
C TYR A 164 9.49 -19.24 -40.51
N GLU A 165 9.31 -17.91 -40.44
CA GLU A 165 10.26 -16.91 -40.95
C GLU A 165 11.36 -16.58 -39.92
N ILE A 166 11.24 -17.09 -38.69
CA ILE A 166 12.25 -16.89 -37.65
C ILE A 166 13.47 -17.77 -37.96
N THR A 167 14.57 -17.10 -38.29
CA THR A 167 15.84 -17.75 -38.63
C THR A 167 16.73 -17.94 -37.41
N GLU A 168 17.78 -18.74 -37.56
CA GLU A 168 18.84 -18.88 -36.55
C GLU A 168 19.44 -17.53 -36.14
N ALA A 169 19.62 -16.60 -37.09
CA ALA A 169 20.15 -15.27 -36.81
C ALA A 169 19.24 -14.44 -35.89
N HIS A 170 17.93 -14.69 -35.90
CA HIS A 170 16.99 -14.06 -34.96
C HIS A 170 17.05 -14.71 -33.56
N ILE A 171 17.35 -16.01 -33.48
CA ILE A 171 17.32 -16.79 -32.23
C ILE A 171 18.61 -16.62 -31.41
N LEU A 172 19.78 -16.74 -32.04
CA LEU A 172 21.07 -16.79 -31.36
C LEU A 172 21.38 -15.59 -30.44
N PRO A 173 20.93 -14.34 -30.72
CA PRO A 173 21.12 -13.22 -29.80
C PRO A 173 20.44 -13.39 -28.44
N PHE A 174 19.40 -14.24 -28.35
CA PHE A 174 18.63 -14.51 -27.13
C PHE A 174 19.02 -15.86 -26.52
N ILE A 175 19.22 -16.87 -27.38
CA ILE A 175 19.49 -18.26 -27.01
C ILE A 175 20.73 -18.73 -27.78
N PRO A 176 21.95 -18.38 -27.33
CA PRO A 176 23.19 -18.67 -28.06
C PRO A 176 23.47 -20.16 -28.28
N LYS A 177 22.84 -21.03 -27.48
CA LYS A 177 22.97 -22.49 -27.53
C LYS A 177 21.74 -23.17 -28.12
N ALA A 178 21.01 -22.48 -29.00
CA ALA A 178 19.76 -22.99 -29.58
C ALA A 178 19.95 -24.33 -30.31
N ASN A 179 21.12 -24.54 -30.92
CA ASN A 179 21.49 -25.79 -31.59
C ASN A 179 21.62 -27.01 -30.65
N GLU A 180 21.74 -26.81 -29.33
CA GLU A 180 21.78 -27.89 -28.35
C GLU A 180 20.38 -28.41 -27.95
N ILE A 181 19.30 -27.76 -28.42
CA ILE A 181 17.92 -28.07 -28.04
C ILE A 181 17.35 -29.18 -28.93
N ASN A 182 16.86 -30.25 -28.30
CA ASN A 182 16.03 -31.24 -28.98
C ASN A 182 14.56 -30.80 -28.94
N GLN A 183 14.03 -30.29 -30.06
CA GLN A 183 12.66 -29.79 -30.17
C GLN A 183 11.56 -30.86 -29.97
N GLU A 184 11.88 -32.14 -30.07
CA GLU A 184 10.93 -33.23 -29.74
C GLU A 184 10.66 -33.34 -28.24
N VAL A 185 11.60 -32.85 -27.42
CA VAL A 185 11.52 -32.90 -25.94
C VAL A 185 11.22 -31.52 -25.37
N ASP A 186 11.79 -30.47 -25.96
CA ASP A 186 11.69 -29.10 -25.49
C ASP A 186 11.25 -28.15 -26.62
N LYS A 187 10.01 -27.69 -26.55
CA LYS A 187 9.39 -26.81 -27.55
C LYS A 187 9.76 -25.32 -27.41
N GLY A 188 10.81 -24.99 -26.65
CA GLY A 188 11.15 -23.59 -26.36
C GLY A 188 11.45 -22.74 -27.59
N LEU A 189 12.09 -23.27 -28.64
CA LEU A 189 12.30 -22.52 -29.88
C LEU A 189 11.00 -22.30 -30.65
N GLN A 190 10.06 -23.24 -30.62
CA GLN A 190 8.73 -23.04 -31.19
C GLN A 190 7.99 -21.89 -30.48
N SER A 191 8.01 -21.87 -29.14
CA SER A 191 7.45 -20.77 -28.36
C SER A 191 8.14 -19.44 -28.66
N PHE A 192 9.48 -19.42 -28.70
CA PHE A 192 10.26 -18.24 -29.07
C PHE A 192 9.84 -17.70 -30.44
N ALA A 193 9.80 -18.55 -31.47
CA ALA A 193 9.48 -18.16 -32.82
C ALA A 193 8.06 -17.58 -32.93
N LYS A 194 7.09 -18.19 -32.24
CA LYS A 194 5.72 -17.67 -32.17
C LYS A 194 5.69 -16.28 -31.55
N ILE A 195 6.22 -16.11 -30.34
CA ILE A 195 6.15 -14.84 -29.62
C ILE A 195 6.86 -13.72 -30.39
N MET A 196 8.03 -14.01 -30.97
CA MET A 196 8.79 -13.04 -31.78
C MET A 196 8.03 -12.61 -33.04
N ALA A 197 7.39 -13.54 -33.74
CA ALA A 197 6.61 -13.23 -34.94
C ALA A 197 5.38 -12.36 -34.63
N GLU A 198 4.64 -12.69 -33.56
CA GLU A 198 3.47 -11.92 -33.12
C GLU A 198 3.90 -10.47 -32.77
N ASN A 199 4.90 -10.32 -31.92
CA ASN A 199 5.36 -9.01 -31.48
C ASN A 199 5.97 -8.17 -32.62
N THR A 200 6.75 -8.77 -33.51
CA THR A 200 7.34 -8.06 -34.66
C THR A 200 6.25 -7.59 -35.63
N SER A 201 5.16 -8.35 -35.78
CA SER A 201 4.00 -7.93 -36.58
C SER A 201 3.36 -6.65 -36.03
N ILE A 202 3.16 -6.57 -34.70
CA ILE A 202 2.65 -5.36 -34.04
C ILE A 202 3.60 -4.19 -34.28
N HIS A 203 4.91 -4.38 -34.09
CA HIS A 203 5.89 -3.30 -34.29
C HIS A 203 5.95 -2.82 -35.74
N ALA A 204 5.88 -3.73 -36.72
CA ALA A 204 5.83 -3.40 -38.13
C ALA A 204 4.58 -2.57 -38.48
N ALA A 205 3.41 -2.97 -37.98
CA ALA A 205 2.18 -2.20 -38.16
C ALA A 205 2.25 -0.83 -37.47
N ALA A 206 2.76 -0.76 -36.23
CA ALA A 206 2.90 0.48 -35.47
C ALA A 206 3.83 1.47 -36.17
N THR A 207 5.02 1.04 -36.57
CA THR A 207 5.98 1.91 -37.28
C THR A 207 5.48 2.33 -38.65
N TYR A 208 4.77 1.46 -39.38
CA TYR A 208 4.14 1.81 -40.65
C TYR A 208 3.08 2.90 -40.45
N ILE A 209 2.16 2.72 -39.51
CA ILE A 209 1.07 3.66 -39.24
C ILE A 209 1.62 5.00 -38.74
N ALA A 210 2.57 4.98 -37.78
CA ALA A 210 3.19 6.18 -37.24
C ALA A 210 3.82 7.07 -38.33
N ARG A 211 4.39 6.45 -39.38
CA ARG A 211 5.03 7.15 -40.50
C ARG A 211 4.07 7.62 -41.59
N ASN A 212 2.97 6.89 -41.81
CA ASN A 212 2.12 7.05 -43.01
C ASN A 212 0.73 7.63 -42.71
N SER A 213 0.41 7.96 -41.45
CA SER A 213 -0.85 8.62 -41.10
C SER A 213 -0.66 9.81 -40.15
N ASP A 214 -1.59 10.76 -40.20
CA ASP A 214 -1.68 11.83 -39.21
C ASP A 214 -2.36 11.34 -37.95
N TRP A 215 -1.82 11.67 -36.79
CA TRP A 215 -2.44 11.34 -35.50
C TRP A 215 -2.11 12.37 -34.42
N ASN A 216 -2.97 12.38 -33.40
CA ASN A 216 -2.83 13.12 -32.16
C ASN A 216 -2.51 12.17 -31.01
N PHE A 217 -3.17 11.02 -30.97
CA PHE A 217 -2.92 9.97 -30.00
C PHE A 217 -2.55 8.68 -30.72
N MET A 218 -1.55 7.96 -30.22
CA MET A 218 -1.22 6.62 -30.67
C MET A 218 -1.03 5.70 -29.46
N GLY A 219 -1.81 4.62 -29.39
CA GLY A 219 -1.66 3.55 -28.41
C GLY A 219 -1.08 2.29 -29.06
N VAL A 220 0.01 1.76 -28.52
CA VAL A 220 0.62 0.52 -28.98
C VAL A 220 0.81 -0.41 -27.79
N TYR A 221 0.34 -1.65 -27.91
CA TYR A 221 0.48 -2.66 -26.87
C TYR A 221 1.36 -3.81 -27.36
N PHE A 222 2.34 -4.20 -26.54
CA PHE A 222 3.25 -5.31 -26.80
C PHE A 222 3.14 -6.35 -25.68
N ASP A 223 2.83 -7.60 -26.05
CA ASP A 223 2.76 -8.77 -25.17
C ASP A 223 4.09 -9.54 -25.06
N LEU A 224 5.17 -9.03 -25.68
CA LEU A 224 6.47 -9.71 -25.77
C LEU A 224 7.02 -10.13 -24.42
N ILE A 225 7.15 -9.16 -23.50
CA ILE A 225 7.85 -9.37 -22.23
C ILE A 225 7.09 -10.40 -21.38
N ASP A 226 5.78 -10.23 -21.20
CA ASP A 226 4.94 -11.16 -20.45
C ASP A 226 5.03 -12.60 -20.99
N HIS A 227 4.82 -12.78 -22.30
CA HIS A 227 4.89 -14.10 -22.93
C HIS A 227 6.29 -14.73 -22.84
N PHE A 228 7.37 -13.94 -22.99
CA PHE A 228 8.74 -14.43 -22.76
C PHE A 228 8.97 -14.82 -21.30
N CYS A 229 8.40 -14.06 -20.35
CA CYS A 229 8.52 -14.38 -18.95
C CYS A 229 7.82 -15.71 -18.62
N HIS A 230 6.59 -15.93 -19.08
CA HIS A 230 5.90 -17.23 -18.89
C HIS A 230 6.68 -18.40 -19.51
N ALA A 231 7.32 -18.20 -20.66
CA ALA A 231 8.10 -19.25 -21.32
C ALA A 231 9.46 -19.52 -20.63
N PHE A 232 10.19 -18.47 -20.23
CA PHE A 232 11.62 -18.55 -19.93
C PHE A 232 12.06 -17.99 -18.57
N MET A 233 11.22 -17.30 -17.80
CA MET A 233 11.60 -16.67 -16.51
C MET A 233 12.15 -17.66 -15.49
N LYS A 234 11.66 -18.90 -15.49
CA LYS A 234 12.21 -19.98 -14.64
C LYS A 234 13.71 -20.25 -14.85
N PHE A 235 14.25 -19.90 -16.02
CA PHE A 235 15.67 -20.04 -16.37
C PHE A 235 16.47 -18.75 -16.15
N HIS A 236 15.83 -17.63 -15.83
CA HIS A 236 16.51 -16.36 -15.59
C HIS A 236 17.43 -16.44 -14.35
N PRO A 237 18.66 -15.88 -14.39
CA PRO A 237 19.54 -15.80 -13.23
C PRO A 237 18.91 -15.07 -12.03
N PRO A 238 19.23 -15.44 -10.78
CA PRO A 238 20.07 -16.57 -10.38
C PRO A 238 19.38 -17.91 -10.62
N LYS A 239 20.13 -18.98 -10.90
CA LYS A 239 19.58 -20.31 -11.15
C LYS A 239 18.86 -20.87 -9.91
N GLN A 240 17.65 -21.42 -10.09
CA GLN A 240 16.97 -22.17 -9.02
C GLN A 240 17.51 -23.61 -8.89
N PRO A 241 17.61 -24.16 -7.66
CA PRO A 241 18.17 -25.50 -7.42
C PRO A 241 17.52 -26.63 -8.23
N GLU A 242 16.20 -26.56 -8.45
CA GLU A 242 15.42 -27.59 -9.13
C GLU A 242 15.60 -27.58 -10.66
N ILE A 243 16.19 -26.52 -11.21
CA ILE A 243 16.41 -26.39 -12.66
C ILE A 243 17.71 -27.12 -13.06
N PRO A 244 17.67 -28.04 -14.03
CA PRO A 244 18.89 -28.69 -14.52
C PRO A 244 19.90 -27.68 -15.09
N GLN A 245 21.20 -27.87 -14.81
CA GLN A 245 22.24 -26.94 -15.26
C GLN A 245 22.25 -26.75 -16.78
N LYS A 246 22.13 -27.85 -17.53
CA LYS A 246 22.19 -27.80 -19.00
C LYS A 246 21.12 -26.87 -19.59
N ILE A 247 19.87 -26.99 -19.13
CA ILE A 247 18.76 -26.21 -19.69
C ILE A 247 18.80 -24.75 -19.23
N PHE A 248 19.28 -24.51 -18.00
CA PHE A 248 19.57 -23.16 -17.52
C PHE A 248 20.60 -22.46 -18.42
N GLU A 249 21.73 -23.11 -18.74
CA GLU A 249 22.76 -22.52 -19.60
C GLU A 249 22.26 -22.17 -21.00
N ILE A 250 21.25 -22.88 -21.51
CA ILE A 250 20.64 -22.63 -22.82
C ILE A 250 19.77 -21.37 -22.76
N TYR A 251 18.84 -21.28 -21.80
CA TYR A 251 17.79 -20.24 -21.80
C TYR A 251 18.04 -19.04 -20.89
N LYS A 252 19.10 -19.03 -20.07
CA LYS A 252 19.35 -17.96 -19.08
C LYS A 252 19.36 -16.53 -19.64
N GLY A 253 19.70 -16.36 -20.92
CA GLY A 253 19.74 -15.06 -21.60
C GLY A 253 18.45 -14.65 -22.31
N ALA A 254 17.43 -15.54 -22.39
CA ALA A 254 16.26 -15.30 -23.22
C ALA A 254 15.43 -14.10 -22.75
N VAL A 255 15.20 -13.97 -21.44
CA VAL A 255 14.43 -12.85 -20.85
C VAL A 255 15.17 -11.52 -21.01
N GLU A 256 16.45 -11.44 -20.64
CA GLU A 256 17.26 -10.21 -20.84
C GLU A 256 17.30 -9.82 -22.33
N GLY A 257 17.36 -10.80 -23.24
CA GLY A 257 17.28 -10.58 -24.69
C GLY A 257 15.96 -9.93 -25.11
N ALA A 258 14.82 -10.38 -24.57
CA ALA A 258 13.50 -9.80 -24.86
C ALA A 258 13.42 -8.31 -24.47
N TYR A 259 13.91 -7.95 -23.29
CA TYR A 259 13.96 -6.54 -22.84
C TYR A 259 14.85 -5.68 -23.75
N ARG A 260 16.02 -6.19 -24.16
CA ARG A 260 16.91 -5.48 -25.10
C ARG A 260 16.26 -5.28 -26.47
N PHE A 261 15.54 -6.28 -26.97
CA PHE A 261 14.82 -6.18 -28.24
C PHE A 261 13.65 -5.19 -28.15
N GLN A 262 12.92 -5.20 -27.04
CA GLN A 262 11.88 -4.22 -26.75
C GLN A 262 12.42 -2.79 -26.70
N ASP A 263 13.61 -2.58 -26.11
CA ASP A 263 14.29 -1.30 -26.10
C ASP A 263 14.69 -0.82 -27.51
N MET A 264 15.18 -1.72 -28.38
CA MET A 264 15.48 -1.39 -29.78
C MET A 264 14.22 -0.97 -30.55
N MET A 265 13.10 -1.67 -30.32
CA MET A 265 11.81 -1.31 -30.91
C MET A 265 11.31 0.05 -30.44
N LEU A 266 11.52 0.39 -29.16
CA LEU A 266 11.23 1.70 -28.60
C LEU A 266 12.09 2.79 -29.25
N GLY A 267 13.40 2.58 -29.38
CA GLY A 267 14.30 3.50 -30.09
C GLY A 267 13.79 3.81 -31.49
N ARG A 268 13.31 2.79 -32.22
CA ARG A 268 12.72 3.01 -33.55
C ARG A 268 11.43 3.82 -33.52
N MET A 269 10.58 3.66 -32.51
CA MET A 269 9.37 4.47 -32.35
C MET A 269 9.71 5.93 -31.99
N MET A 270 10.73 6.14 -31.15
CA MET A 270 11.23 7.47 -30.80
C MET A 270 11.74 8.24 -32.03
N GLU A 271 12.43 7.57 -32.96
CA GLU A 271 12.88 8.17 -34.23
C GLU A 271 11.73 8.58 -35.17
N LEU A 272 10.52 8.05 -34.97
CA LEU A 272 9.35 8.31 -35.82
C LEU A 272 8.46 9.44 -35.30
N VAL A 273 8.74 9.96 -34.10
CA VAL A 273 7.95 11.04 -33.49
C VAL A 273 8.77 12.33 -33.38
N ASP A 274 8.07 13.46 -33.29
CA ASP A 274 8.68 14.78 -33.15
C ASP A 274 8.90 15.16 -31.68
N GLU A 275 9.71 16.20 -31.42
CA GLU A 275 9.99 16.69 -30.06
C GLU A 275 8.75 17.27 -29.35
N GLU A 276 7.67 17.56 -30.09
CA GLU A 276 6.40 18.03 -29.54
C GLU A 276 5.49 16.85 -29.12
N THR A 277 5.94 15.60 -29.27
CA THR A 277 5.22 14.39 -28.86
C THR A 277 5.65 13.95 -27.47
N THR A 278 4.68 13.78 -26.57
CA THR A 278 4.90 13.12 -25.28
C THR A 278 4.86 11.61 -25.45
N ILE A 279 5.93 10.93 -25.07
CA ILE A 279 6.05 9.48 -25.08
C ILE A 279 5.83 8.96 -23.65
N ILE A 280 4.94 7.99 -23.50
CA ILE A 280 4.67 7.28 -22.24
C ILE A 280 4.94 5.79 -22.48
N VAL A 281 5.84 5.20 -21.72
CA VAL A 281 6.08 3.75 -21.65
C VAL A 281 5.60 3.26 -20.30
N MET A 282 4.70 2.27 -20.28
CA MET A 282 4.15 1.74 -19.04
C MET A 282 3.92 0.24 -19.08
N SER A 283 3.80 -0.36 -17.90
CA SER A 283 3.37 -1.74 -17.72
C SER A 283 2.18 -1.84 -16.77
N ASP A 284 1.30 -2.80 -17.01
CA ASP A 284 0.13 -3.12 -16.20
C ASP A 284 0.48 -3.84 -14.88
N HIS A 285 1.56 -4.62 -14.89
CA HIS A 285 2.14 -5.24 -13.69
C HIS A 285 3.65 -5.49 -13.86
N GLY A 286 4.29 -6.01 -12.83
CA GLY A 286 5.65 -6.52 -12.91
C GLY A 286 5.66 -8.04 -13.03
N TYR A 287 6.85 -8.66 -12.97
CA TYR A 287 7.01 -10.11 -13.06
C TYR A 287 8.05 -10.61 -12.05
N GLU A 288 7.72 -11.63 -11.27
CA GLU A 288 8.58 -12.20 -10.24
C GLU A 288 9.83 -12.79 -10.87
N SER A 289 10.94 -12.10 -10.66
CA SER A 289 12.23 -12.44 -11.25
C SER A 289 13.22 -13.03 -10.25
N GLY A 290 12.84 -13.16 -8.98
CA GLY A 290 13.72 -13.54 -7.88
C GLY A 290 13.55 -14.98 -7.41
N HIS A 291 13.68 -15.20 -6.10
CA HIS A 291 13.61 -16.53 -5.49
C HIS A 291 12.18 -17.08 -5.34
N LYS A 292 11.14 -16.26 -5.59
CA LYS A 292 9.73 -16.72 -5.48
C LYS A 292 9.15 -17.23 -6.80
N ARG A 293 9.97 -17.30 -7.85
CA ARG A 293 9.57 -17.82 -9.16
C ARG A 293 8.90 -19.18 -9.03
N ILE A 294 7.75 -19.32 -9.67
CA ILE A 294 6.95 -20.53 -9.65
C ILE A 294 7.51 -21.49 -10.70
N LEU A 295 8.22 -22.53 -10.27
CA LEU A 295 8.84 -23.48 -11.20
C LEU A 295 7.84 -24.46 -11.82
N LYS A 296 6.73 -24.70 -11.12
CA LYS A 296 5.64 -25.56 -11.57
C LYS A 296 4.32 -24.89 -11.25
N MET A 297 3.65 -24.41 -12.29
CA MET A 297 2.38 -23.69 -12.15
C MET A 297 1.31 -24.59 -11.50
N PRO A 298 0.59 -24.09 -10.49
CA PRO A 298 -0.63 -24.73 -10.00
C PRO A 298 -1.67 -24.87 -11.13
N LYS A 299 -2.45 -25.94 -11.10
CA LYS A 299 -3.49 -26.20 -12.11
C LYS A 299 -4.84 -25.61 -11.68
N TYR A 300 -4.98 -24.29 -11.74
CA TYR A 300 -6.27 -23.61 -11.55
C TYR A 300 -6.33 -22.33 -12.40
N PRO A 301 -7.52 -21.74 -12.66
CA PRO A 301 -7.68 -20.63 -13.60
C PRO A 301 -6.89 -19.40 -13.15
N ALA A 302 -6.27 -18.73 -14.12
CA ALA A 302 -5.46 -17.54 -13.89
C ALA A 302 -4.33 -17.71 -12.86
N ALA A 303 -3.83 -18.93 -12.70
CA ALA A 303 -2.59 -19.20 -11.96
C ALA A 303 -1.37 -18.40 -12.48
N PRO A 304 -1.24 -18.07 -13.79
CA PRO A 304 -0.19 -17.16 -14.28
C PRO A 304 -0.06 -15.85 -13.49
N ALA A 305 -1.18 -15.28 -13.04
CA ALA A 305 -1.19 -14.05 -12.24
C ALA A 305 -0.41 -14.14 -10.91
N LEU A 306 -0.09 -15.35 -10.42
CA LEU A 306 0.74 -15.56 -9.23
C LEU A 306 2.21 -15.24 -9.47
N GLU A 307 2.65 -15.26 -10.73
CA GLU A 307 4.00 -14.88 -11.14
C GLU A 307 4.14 -13.36 -11.24
N HIS A 308 3.03 -12.61 -11.18
CA HIS A 308 3.05 -11.18 -11.42
C HIS A 308 3.38 -10.41 -10.13
N ARG A 309 4.10 -9.31 -10.28
CA ARG A 309 4.40 -8.38 -9.19
C ARG A 309 3.43 -7.21 -9.20
N GLN A 310 3.23 -6.61 -8.03
CA GLN A 310 2.26 -5.52 -7.84
C GLN A 310 2.60 -4.26 -8.64
N PHE A 311 3.89 -4.05 -8.97
CA PHE A 311 4.35 -2.84 -9.63
C PHE A 311 4.93 -3.17 -11.00
N GLY A 312 4.37 -2.54 -12.04
CA GLY A 312 5.02 -2.41 -13.33
C GLY A 312 5.84 -1.12 -13.41
N ILE A 313 6.32 -0.79 -14.61
CA ILE A 313 7.06 0.45 -14.88
C ILE A 313 6.16 1.59 -15.35
N PHE A 314 6.64 2.82 -15.15
CA PHE A 314 6.16 4.02 -15.82
C PHE A 314 7.36 4.90 -16.19
N VAL A 315 7.41 5.37 -17.43
CA VAL A 315 8.36 6.36 -17.92
C VAL A 315 7.60 7.32 -18.83
N ALA A 316 7.78 8.62 -18.67
CA ALA A 316 7.18 9.62 -19.56
C ALA A 316 8.17 10.74 -19.87
N ALA A 317 8.29 11.12 -21.14
CA ALA A 317 9.11 12.25 -21.57
C ALA A 317 8.41 13.01 -22.69
N GLY A 318 8.55 14.34 -22.70
CA GLY A 318 7.92 15.19 -23.70
C GLY A 318 7.76 16.63 -23.23
N PRO A 319 7.03 17.47 -24.00
CA PRO A 319 6.73 18.84 -23.61
C PRO A 319 6.03 18.92 -22.25
N ASN A 320 6.47 19.86 -21.41
CA ASN A 320 5.91 20.10 -20.07
C ASN A 320 6.01 18.91 -19.10
N ILE A 321 6.83 17.90 -19.38
CA ILE A 321 7.15 16.81 -18.45
C ILE A 321 8.46 17.17 -17.73
N LYS A 322 8.51 16.91 -16.42
CA LYS A 322 9.74 17.05 -15.62
C LYS A 322 10.86 16.17 -16.16
N LYS A 323 12.11 16.53 -15.85
CA LYS A 323 13.30 15.87 -16.40
C LYS A 323 14.14 15.23 -15.31
N ASN A 324 14.53 13.98 -15.54
CA ASN A 324 15.33 13.16 -14.64
C ASN A 324 14.77 13.10 -13.20
N GLU A 325 13.44 12.95 -13.07
CA GLU A 325 12.76 12.93 -11.77
C GLU A 325 12.02 11.60 -11.55
N LYS A 326 12.20 11.03 -10.35
CA LYS A 326 11.46 9.84 -9.95
C LYS A 326 10.07 10.24 -9.43
N VAL A 327 9.03 9.62 -9.97
CA VAL A 327 7.62 9.84 -9.58
C VAL A 327 7.07 8.62 -8.84
N PHE A 328 6.06 8.86 -8.01
CA PHE A 328 5.54 7.86 -7.09
C PHE A 328 4.02 7.95 -6.96
N GLY A 329 3.39 6.81 -6.63
CA GLY A 329 1.95 6.75 -6.34
C GLY A 329 1.05 6.68 -7.58
N LEU A 330 1.61 6.35 -8.75
CA LEU A 330 0.83 6.18 -9.98
C LEU A 330 0.06 4.85 -9.97
N GLY A 331 -1.20 4.88 -10.41
CA GLY A 331 -2.00 3.70 -10.70
C GLY A 331 -2.43 3.63 -12.17
N LEU A 332 -2.73 2.43 -12.66
CA LEU A 332 -3.13 2.22 -14.06
C LEU A 332 -4.33 3.08 -14.48
N ILE A 333 -5.29 3.24 -13.57
CA ILE A 333 -6.50 4.03 -13.79
C ILE A 333 -6.20 5.53 -13.97
N ASP A 334 -5.01 6.00 -13.59
CA ASP A 334 -4.62 7.41 -13.70
C ASP A 334 -4.19 7.79 -15.13
N VAL A 335 -3.95 6.82 -16.01
CA VAL A 335 -3.42 7.07 -17.37
C VAL A 335 -4.42 7.82 -18.24
N ALA A 336 -5.66 7.33 -18.40
CA ALA A 336 -6.70 8.02 -19.16
C ALA A 336 -6.96 9.46 -18.69
N PRO A 337 -7.22 9.76 -17.39
CA PRO A 337 -7.44 11.13 -16.94
C PRO A 337 -6.20 12.01 -17.11
N THR A 338 -4.99 11.44 -17.00
CA THR A 338 -3.74 12.17 -17.29
C THR A 338 -3.65 12.55 -18.76
N ILE A 339 -3.98 11.65 -19.68
CA ILE A 339 -3.93 11.97 -21.12
C ILE A 339 -5.04 12.94 -21.49
N LEU A 340 -6.27 12.81 -20.97
CA LEU A 340 -7.32 13.82 -21.17
C LEU A 340 -6.84 15.21 -20.73
N HIS A 341 -6.17 15.28 -19.58
CA HIS A 341 -5.56 16.52 -19.11
C HIS A 341 -4.50 17.08 -20.07
N MET A 342 -3.65 16.22 -20.66
CA MET A 342 -2.68 16.63 -21.69
C MET A 342 -3.34 17.20 -22.95
N PHE A 343 -4.58 16.79 -23.27
CA PHE A 343 -5.35 17.32 -24.40
C PHE A 343 -6.22 18.54 -24.03
N ASP A 344 -6.05 19.09 -22.82
CA ASP A 344 -6.89 20.16 -22.26
C ASP A 344 -8.39 19.79 -22.26
N LEU A 345 -8.72 18.49 -22.14
CA LEU A 345 -10.08 17.96 -22.06
C LEU A 345 -10.52 17.72 -20.61
N PRO A 346 -11.82 17.87 -20.30
CA PRO A 346 -12.30 17.64 -18.95
C PRO A 346 -12.28 16.17 -18.55
N ILE A 347 -12.02 15.93 -17.27
CA ILE A 347 -11.99 14.61 -16.65
C ILE A 347 -13.40 14.27 -16.14
N GLY A 348 -13.86 13.04 -16.40
CA GLY A 348 -15.14 12.58 -15.85
C GLY A 348 -15.06 12.40 -14.33
N LYS A 349 -15.98 12.99 -13.57
CA LYS A 349 -16.09 12.77 -12.11
C LYS A 349 -16.39 11.31 -11.76
N ASP A 350 -16.92 10.55 -12.72
CA ASP A 350 -17.16 9.12 -12.62
C ASP A 350 -15.94 8.25 -12.94
N MET A 351 -14.81 8.83 -13.36
CA MET A 351 -13.53 8.12 -13.44
C MET A 351 -12.98 7.87 -12.03
N ASP A 352 -12.44 6.68 -11.78
CA ASP A 352 -11.84 6.33 -10.49
C ASP A 352 -10.40 6.85 -10.38
N GLY A 353 -9.70 6.96 -11.52
CA GLY A 353 -8.35 7.50 -11.60
C GLY A 353 -8.29 9.02 -11.51
N LYS A 354 -7.09 9.55 -11.26
CA LYS A 354 -6.82 10.97 -11.12
C LYS A 354 -5.72 11.39 -12.10
N PRO A 355 -5.71 12.65 -12.56
CA PRO A 355 -4.60 13.14 -13.37
C PRO A 355 -3.32 13.15 -12.53
N ALA A 356 -2.26 12.55 -13.06
CA ALA A 356 -0.94 12.48 -12.43
C ALA A 356 -0.21 13.83 -12.52
N LEU A 357 -0.69 14.85 -11.80
CA LEU A 357 -0.19 16.22 -11.90
C LEU A 357 1.31 16.36 -11.56
N ASP A 358 1.83 15.45 -10.74
CA ASP A 358 3.22 15.47 -10.29
C ASP A 358 4.25 15.21 -11.41
N ILE A 359 3.84 14.71 -12.58
CA ILE A 359 4.74 14.46 -13.72
C ILE A 359 5.06 15.75 -14.50
N PHE A 360 4.24 16.78 -14.36
CA PHE A 360 4.36 17.99 -15.17
C PHE A 360 5.32 19.01 -14.54
N GLU A 361 6.03 19.75 -15.39
CA GLU A 361 6.87 20.87 -14.98
C GLU A 361 6.00 22.06 -14.55
N ASN A 362 4.97 22.38 -15.35
CA ASN A 362 3.97 23.40 -15.06
C ASN A 362 2.57 22.76 -15.13
N PRO A 363 2.08 22.14 -14.04
CA PRO A 363 0.77 21.51 -14.02
C PRO A 363 -0.34 22.57 -14.12
N LYS A 364 -1.35 22.30 -14.95
CA LYS A 364 -2.57 23.11 -15.01
C LYS A 364 -3.62 22.55 -14.05
N GLU A 365 -4.55 23.39 -13.62
CA GLU A 365 -5.71 22.92 -12.87
C GLU A 365 -6.62 22.05 -13.77
N PRO A 366 -6.98 20.82 -13.36
CA PRO A 366 -7.88 19.97 -14.14
C PRO A 366 -9.30 20.53 -14.21
N SER A 367 -9.92 20.45 -15.37
CA SER A 367 -11.37 20.67 -15.55
C SER A 367 -12.13 19.35 -15.42
N PHE A 368 -13.40 19.42 -15.03
CA PHE A 368 -14.23 18.25 -14.78
C PHE A 368 -15.61 18.35 -15.44
N ILE A 369 -16.14 17.21 -15.88
CA ILE A 369 -17.55 17.01 -16.26
C ILE A 369 -18.15 15.88 -15.43
N ASP A 370 -19.47 15.75 -15.40
CA ASP A 370 -20.10 14.69 -14.59
C ASP A 370 -19.76 13.29 -15.11
N SER A 371 -19.91 13.05 -16.42
CA SER A 371 -19.48 11.81 -17.06
C SER A 371 -19.36 12.01 -18.58
N TRP A 372 -18.37 11.35 -19.19
CA TRP A 372 -18.29 11.22 -20.64
C TRP A 372 -19.37 10.29 -21.21
N GLU A 373 -20.02 9.45 -20.40
CA GLU A 373 -21.09 8.55 -20.87
C GLU A 373 -22.40 9.29 -21.15
N SER A 374 -22.59 10.47 -20.54
CA SER A 374 -23.78 11.32 -20.73
C SER A 374 -23.62 12.37 -21.83
N VAL A 375 -22.44 12.46 -22.46
CA VAL A 375 -22.18 13.42 -23.54
C VAL A 375 -22.72 12.85 -24.85
N ASP A 376 -23.53 13.63 -25.56
CA ASP A 376 -24.04 13.29 -26.89
C ASP A 376 -22.98 13.54 -27.98
N GLY A 377 -23.03 12.74 -29.06
CA GLY A 377 -22.18 12.91 -30.23
C GLY A 377 -21.69 11.58 -30.79
N ASP A 378 -20.84 11.66 -31.82
CA ASP A 378 -20.16 10.49 -32.38
C ASP A 378 -18.94 10.14 -31.52
N PHE A 379 -18.79 8.87 -31.18
CA PHE A 379 -17.69 8.34 -30.36
C PHE A 379 -16.92 7.23 -31.09
N GLY A 380 -17.24 6.98 -32.37
CA GLY A 380 -16.64 5.91 -33.17
C GLY A 380 -16.85 4.53 -32.55
N GLU A 381 -18.02 4.30 -31.95
CA GLU A 381 -18.42 3.02 -31.32
C GLU A 381 -19.20 2.15 -32.31
N HIS A 382 -19.10 0.83 -32.19
CA HIS A 382 -19.97 -0.08 -32.95
C HIS A 382 -21.44 0.01 -32.46
N PRO A 383 -22.44 -0.12 -33.36
CA PRO A 383 -23.84 -0.17 -32.96
C PRO A 383 -24.10 -1.30 -31.97
N LYS A 384 -24.83 -1.01 -30.88
CA LYS A 384 -25.17 -1.99 -29.83
C LYS A 384 -26.22 -3.05 -30.28
N THR A 385 -26.52 -3.15 -31.57
CA THR A 385 -27.59 -4.04 -32.10
C THR A 385 -27.10 -5.46 -32.39
N ASN A 386 -27.63 -6.39 -31.60
CA ASN A 386 -27.72 -7.87 -31.70
C ASN A 386 -27.14 -8.63 -32.92
N ASN A 387 -26.29 -9.62 -32.58
CA ASN A 387 -26.37 -11.04 -32.99
C ASN A 387 -25.70 -11.55 -34.28
N GLN A 388 -24.51 -11.09 -34.68
CA GLN A 388 -23.65 -11.93 -35.54
C GLN A 388 -22.15 -11.75 -35.22
N ASP A 389 -21.74 -12.13 -34.01
CA ASP A 389 -20.33 -12.44 -33.78
C ASP A 389 -20.11 -13.92 -34.16
N ILE A 390 -20.10 -14.23 -35.45
CA ILE A 390 -19.61 -15.52 -35.95
C ILE A 390 -18.14 -15.30 -36.32
N PHE A 391 -17.28 -15.27 -35.31
CA PHE A 391 -15.84 -15.25 -35.50
C PHE A 391 -15.25 -16.54 -34.94
N ASP A 392 -14.08 -16.92 -35.44
CA ASP A 392 -13.36 -18.13 -35.00
C ASP A 392 -12.78 -17.89 -33.60
N GLU A 393 -13.65 -17.95 -32.59
CA GLU A 393 -13.36 -17.69 -31.17
C GLU A 393 -12.60 -18.85 -30.51
N GLU A 394 -12.58 -20.03 -31.14
CA GLU A 394 -11.95 -21.24 -30.61
C GLU A 394 -10.43 -21.10 -30.47
N GLU A 395 -9.74 -20.54 -31.47
CA GLU A 395 -8.28 -20.39 -31.44
C GLU A 395 -7.81 -19.47 -30.30
N THR A 396 -8.58 -18.41 -30.03
CA THR A 396 -8.27 -17.52 -28.91
C THR A 396 -8.46 -18.22 -27.57
N ILE A 397 -9.55 -18.96 -27.43
CA ILE A 397 -9.82 -19.73 -26.21
C ILE A 397 -8.71 -20.77 -26.00
N GLU A 398 -8.32 -21.50 -27.04
CA GLU A 398 -7.21 -22.46 -26.97
C GLU A 398 -5.90 -21.78 -26.55
N GLN A 399 -5.58 -20.61 -27.09
CA GLN A 399 -4.40 -19.86 -26.66
C GLN A 399 -4.46 -19.47 -25.17
N LEU A 400 -5.60 -18.97 -24.70
CA LEU A 400 -5.79 -18.61 -23.29
C LEU A 400 -5.69 -19.84 -22.37
N VAL A 401 -6.11 -21.01 -22.85
CA VAL A 401 -5.97 -22.30 -22.16
C VAL A 401 -4.52 -22.75 -22.12
N ASP A 402 -3.80 -22.69 -23.25
CA ASP A 402 -2.40 -23.09 -23.36
C ASP A 402 -1.48 -22.22 -22.50
N LEU A 403 -1.79 -20.93 -22.37
CA LEU A 403 -1.10 -20.00 -21.48
C LEU A 403 -1.54 -20.16 -20.00
N GLY A 404 -2.63 -20.90 -19.74
CA GLY A 404 -3.14 -21.15 -18.39
C GLY A 404 -3.94 -19.99 -17.79
N TYR A 405 -4.31 -18.99 -18.58
CA TYR A 405 -5.15 -17.86 -18.12
C TYR A 405 -6.58 -18.30 -17.82
N ILE A 406 -7.11 -19.25 -18.59
CA ILE A 406 -8.43 -19.85 -18.35
C ILE A 406 -8.32 -21.38 -18.27
N GLU A 407 -9.23 -21.99 -17.52
CA GLU A 407 -9.44 -23.43 -17.64
C GLU A 407 -10.05 -23.75 -19.00
N ARG A 408 -9.73 -24.94 -19.53
CA ARG A 408 -10.38 -25.44 -20.75
C ARG A 408 -11.89 -25.45 -20.52
N PRO A 409 -12.67 -24.76 -21.37
CA PRO A 409 -14.12 -24.77 -21.24
C PRO A 409 -14.66 -26.20 -21.21
N ASP A 410 -15.72 -26.37 -20.43
CA ASP A 410 -16.39 -27.65 -20.34
C ASP A 410 -17.00 -28.05 -21.69
N GLU A 411 -16.91 -29.33 -22.08
CA GLU A 411 -17.56 -29.81 -23.31
C GLU A 411 -19.08 -29.63 -23.23
N ASN A 412 -19.65 -29.64 -22.01
CA ASN A 412 -21.03 -29.24 -21.79
C ASN A 412 -21.15 -27.71 -21.71
N ILE A 413 -21.80 -27.13 -22.72
CA ILE A 413 -21.95 -25.68 -22.85
C ILE A 413 -22.70 -25.03 -21.69
N GLU A 414 -23.68 -25.70 -21.09
CA GLU A 414 -24.43 -25.16 -19.93
C GLU A 414 -23.52 -25.05 -18.71
N ILE A 415 -22.64 -26.04 -18.52
CA ILE A 415 -21.61 -26.03 -17.48
C ILE A 415 -20.59 -24.93 -17.75
N ALA A 416 -20.10 -24.79 -18.98
CA ALA A 416 -19.13 -23.76 -19.36
C ALA A 416 -19.68 -22.35 -19.10
N VAL A 417 -20.96 -22.10 -19.46
CA VAL A 417 -21.66 -20.84 -19.19
C VAL A 417 -21.82 -20.62 -17.68
N LEU A 418 -22.19 -21.65 -16.92
CA LEU A 418 -22.34 -21.55 -15.46
C LEU A 418 -21.02 -21.21 -14.76
N LYS A 419 -19.93 -21.92 -15.09
CA LYS A 419 -18.59 -21.66 -14.55
C LYS A 419 -18.15 -20.24 -14.85
N THR A 420 -18.24 -19.82 -16.11
CA THR A 420 -17.89 -18.47 -16.55
C THR A 420 -18.68 -17.40 -15.80
N LYS A 421 -19.99 -17.59 -15.63
CA LYS A 421 -20.83 -16.65 -14.85
C LYS A 421 -20.40 -16.55 -13.39
N SER A 422 -20.05 -17.67 -12.77
CA SER A 422 -19.55 -17.72 -11.39
C SER A 422 -18.19 -17.03 -11.26
N ASP A 423 -17.27 -17.26 -12.19
CA ASP A 423 -15.93 -16.66 -12.20
C ASP A 423 -16.00 -15.14 -12.38
N LEU A 424 -16.81 -14.64 -13.32
CA LEU A 424 -17.00 -13.19 -13.51
C LEU A 424 -17.58 -12.52 -12.26
N LYS A 425 -18.54 -13.17 -11.60
CA LYS A 425 -19.11 -12.65 -10.34
C LYS A 425 -18.07 -12.67 -9.22
N HIS A 426 -17.23 -13.70 -9.13
CA HIS A 426 -16.15 -13.76 -8.16
C HIS A 426 -15.08 -12.69 -8.42
N ASN A 427 -14.73 -12.45 -9.69
CA ASN A 427 -13.83 -11.37 -10.09
C ASN A 427 -14.40 -10.00 -9.69
N LEU A 428 -15.69 -9.76 -9.88
CA LEU A 428 -16.36 -8.55 -9.40
C LEU A 428 -16.27 -8.41 -7.87
N ALA A 429 -16.45 -9.50 -7.12
CA ALA A 429 -16.27 -9.48 -5.67
C ALA A 429 -14.83 -9.09 -5.28
N ARG A 430 -13.82 -9.59 -6.00
CA ARG A 430 -12.40 -9.22 -5.79
C ARG A 430 -12.08 -7.78 -6.19
N VAL A 431 -12.77 -7.23 -7.19
CA VAL A 431 -12.67 -5.80 -7.53
C VAL A 431 -13.18 -4.95 -6.35
N HIS A 432 -14.34 -5.31 -5.78
CA HIS A 432 -14.86 -4.64 -4.57
C HIS A 432 -13.92 -4.82 -3.37
N LEU A 433 -13.31 -5.99 -3.20
CA LEU A 433 -12.28 -6.25 -2.20
C LEU A 433 -11.08 -5.30 -2.36
N GLY A 434 -10.58 -5.13 -3.59
CA GLY A 434 -9.49 -4.19 -3.91
C GLY A 434 -9.84 -2.74 -3.61
N LYS A 435 -11.10 -2.35 -3.85
CA LYS A 435 -11.66 -1.03 -3.50
C LYS A 435 -11.99 -0.88 -2.01
N LYS A 436 -11.74 -1.91 -1.18
CA LYS A 436 -12.11 -1.97 0.24
C LYS A 436 -13.61 -1.78 0.50
N ASN A 437 -14.45 -2.12 -0.49
CA ASN A 437 -15.90 -2.17 -0.35
C ASN A 437 -16.31 -3.59 0.08
N TYR A 438 -16.05 -3.91 1.36
CA TYR A 438 -16.24 -5.26 1.89
C TYR A 438 -17.69 -5.71 1.91
N ASP A 439 -18.65 -4.79 2.08
CA ASP A 439 -20.08 -5.13 2.08
C ASP A 439 -20.53 -5.69 0.73
N GLN A 440 -20.20 -5.01 -0.38
CA GLN A 440 -20.50 -5.49 -1.73
C GLN A 440 -19.76 -6.80 -2.05
N ALA A 441 -18.49 -6.91 -1.64
CA ALA A 441 -17.72 -8.13 -1.83
C ALA A 441 -18.37 -9.32 -1.10
N LYS A 442 -18.72 -9.17 0.19
CA LYS A 442 -19.41 -10.20 0.99
C LYS A 442 -20.74 -10.60 0.36
N GLN A 443 -21.54 -9.63 -0.10
CA GLN A 443 -22.83 -9.91 -0.75
C GLN A 443 -22.65 -10.87 -1.94
N LEU A 444 -21.76 -10.53 -2.87
CA LEU A 444 -21.50 -11.35 -4.06
C LEU A 444 -20.96 -12.73 -3.70
N LEU A 445 -20.08 -12.83 -2.70
CA LEU A 445 -19.53 -14.10 -2.22
C LEU A 445 -20.61 -14.98 -1.57
N PHE A 446 -21.53 -14.40 -0.79
CA PHE A 446 -22.64 -15.16 -0.20
C PHE A 446 -23.63 -15.65 -1.26
N GLU A 447 -23.91 -14.85 -2.29
CA GLU A 447 -24.71 -15.30 -3.43
C GLU A 447 -24.06 -16.51 -4.12
N LEU A 448 -22.75 -16.47 -4.32
CA LEU A 448 -21.99 -17.56 -4.94
C LEU A 448 -21.98 -18.83 -4.07
N ILE A 449 -21.85 -18.70 -2.75
CA ILE A 449 -21.84 -19.84 -1.81
C ILE A 449 -23.23 -20.46 -1.64
N SER A 450 -24.28 -19.64 -1.68
CA SER A 450 -25.68 -20.08 -1.50
C SER A 450 -26.28 -20.69 -2.76
N ALA A 451 -25.61 -20.54 -3.92
CA ALA A 451 -26.05 -21.11 -5.17
C ALA A 451 -25.98 -22.65 -5.15
N LYS A 452 -26.96 -23.29 -5.80
CA LYS A 452 -26.97 -24.74 -6.01
C LYS A 452 -26.23 -25.06 -7.30
N TYR A 453 -25.05 -25.64 -7.18
CA TYR A 453 -24.27 -26.10 -8.32
C TYR A 453 -24.55 -27.58 -8.61
N PRO A 454 -24.64 -27.98 -9.89
CA PRO A 454 -24.60 -29.38 -10.26
C PRO A 454 -23.31 -30.05 -9.75
N VAL A 455 -23.34 -31.38 -9.64
CA VAL A 455 -22.18 -32.20 -9.37
C VAL A 455 -21.87 -33.05 -10.60
N TYR A 456 -20.61 -33.42 -10.81
CA TYR A 456 -20.27 -34.37 -11.86
C TYR A 456 -20.80 -35.77 -11.51
N ASP A 457 -21.53 -36.41 -12.42
CA ASP A 457 -22.06 -37.77 -12.27
C ASP A 457 -21.21 -38.80 -13.03
N GLU A 458 -21.59 -40.08 -13.04
CA GLU A 458 -20.83 -41.11 -13.76
C GLU A 458 -20.81 -40.88 -15.28
N ASP A 459 -21.87 -40.31 -15.84
CA ASP A 459 -21.99 -40.04 -17.27
C ASP A 459 -21.03 -38.93 -17.72
N ALA A 460 -20.82 -37.90 -16.87
CA ALA A 460 -19.81 -36.88 -17.08
C ALA A 460 -18.39 -37.45 -17.22
N PHE A 461 -18.12 -38.65 -16.67
CA PHE A 461 -16.82 -39.33 -16.77
C PHE A 461 -16.79 -40.47 -17.81
N GLN A 462 -17.52 -40.33 -18.92
CA GLN A 462 -17.45 -41.24 -20.07
C GLN A 462 -16.72 -40.60 -21.28
N GLY A 463 -16.25 -41.41 -22.22
CA GLY A 463 -15.64 -40.93 -23.49
C GLY A 463 -14.45 -39.98 -23.33
N LYS A 464 -14.38 -38.94 -24.18
CA LYS A 464 -13.32 -37.90 -24.14
C LYS A 464 -13.37 -37.04 -22.88
N ASN A 465 -14.58 -36.78 -22.34
CA ASN A 465 -14.79 -36.07 -21.07
C ASN A 465 -14.09 -36.75 -19.89
N LYS A 466 -14.12 -38.09 -19.84
CA LYS A 466 -13.42 -38.87 -18.81
C LYS A 466 -11.94 -38.51 -18.70
N GLU A 467 -11.25 -38.43 -19.82
CA GLU A 467 -9.81 -38.14 -19.84
C GLU A 467 -9.54 -36.69 -19.48
N SER A 468 -10.35 -35.76 -19.99
CA SER A 468 -10.25 -34.33 -19.70
C SER A 468 -10.46 -34.04 -18.20
N LEU A 469 -11.60 -34.45 -17.63
CA LEU A 469 -11.95 -34.21 -16.23
C LEU A 469 -10.99 -34.92 -15.26
N LYS A 470 -10.52 -36.13 -15.59
CA LYS A 470 -9.49 -36.81 -14.79
C LYS A 470 -8.14 -36.09 -14.84
N LYS A 471 -7.73 -35.55 -16.00
CA LYS A 471 -6.51 -34.73 -16.13
C LYS A 471 -6.60 -33.43 -15.33
N GLN A 472 -7.81 -32.88 -15.22
CA GLN A 472 -8.13 -31.70 -14.41
C GLN A 472 -8.31 -32.03 -12.91
N GLY A 473 -8.46 -33.31 -12.56
CA GLY A 473 -8.47 -33.78 -11.17
C GLY A 473 -9.86 -33.91 -10.54
N TYR A 474 -10.94 -33.72 -11.31
CA TYR A 474 -12.32 -33.87 -10.83
C TYR A 474 -12.69 -35.34 -10.60
N LYS A 475 -13.67 -35.57 -9.72
CA LYS A 475 -14.25 -36.87 -9.40
C LYS A 475 -15.77 -36.83 -9.45
N VAL A 476 -16.38 -38.02 -9.57
CA VAL A 476 -17.83 -38.19 -9.43
C VAL A 476 -18.26 -37.67 -8.05
N GLY A 477 -19.27 -36.83 -8.03
CA GLY A 477 -19.81 -36.14 -6.86
C GLY A 477 -19.16 -34.78 -6.55
N ASP A 478 -18.09 -34.40 -7.24
CA ASP A 478 -17.52 -33.06 -7.07
C ASP A 478 -18.47 -32.01 -7.63
N SER A 479 -18.59 -30.88 -6.94
CA SER A 479 -19.31 -29.70 -7.45
C SER A 479 -18.63 -29.20 -8.71
N VAL A 480 -19.43 -28.88 -9.72
CA VAL A 480 -18.98 -28.34 -10.99
C VAL A 480 -18.31 -26.97 -10.83
N VAL A 481 -18.69 -26.21 -9.79
CA VAL A 481 -18.05 -24.94 -9.40
C VAL A 481 -17.32 -25.13 -8.08
N ASN A 482 -16.05 -24.71 -8.03
CA ASN A 482 -15.24 -24.75 -6.81
C ASN A 482 -15.52 -23.52 -5.94
N ILE A 483 -16.15 -23.73 -4.78
CA ILE A 483 -16.50 -22.64 -3.86
C ILE A 483 -15.40 -22.34 -2.82
N ILE A 484 -14.30 -23.09 -2.80
CA ILE A 484 -13.17 -22.86 -1.87
C ILE A 484 -12.63 -21.43 -1.98
N PRO A 485 -12.36 -20.87 -3.18
CA PRO A 485 -11.88 -19.50 -3.31
C PRO A 485 -12.82 -18.46 -2.67
N TYR A 486 -14.13 -18.70 -2.67
CA TYR A 486 -15.11 -17.77 -2.12
C TYR A 486 -15.02 -17.71 -0.58
N TYR A 487 -14.82 -18.86 0.06
CA TYR A 487 -14.56 -18.91 1.51
C TYR A 487 -13.19 -18.33 1.87
N MET A 488 -12.18 -18.49 1.02
CA MET A 488 -10.87 -17.85 1.23
C MET A 488 -10.98 -16.33 1.25
N ASP A 489 -11.74 -15.74 0.32
CA ASP A 489 -11.96 -14.30 0.30
C ASP A 489 -12.79 -13.82 1.48
N LEU A 490 -13.82 -14.55 1.90
CA LEU A 490 -14.58 -14.24 3.13
C LEU A 490 -13.70 -14.30 4.39
N LEU A 491 -12.81 -15.29 4.47
CA LEU A 491 -11.82 -15.39 5.54
C LEU A 491 -10.88 -14.17 5.54
N ASN A 492 -10.36 -13.80 4.37
CA ASN A 492 -9.48 -12.64 4.22
C ASN A 492 -10.17 -11.33 4.60
N ILE A 493 -11.42 -11.13 4.16
CA ILE A 493 -12.24 -9.98 4.55
C ILE A 493 -12.44 -9.95 6.08
N SER A 494 -12.87 -11.08 6.67
CA SER A 494 -13.09 -11.16 8.13
C SER A 494 -11.83 -10.85 8.92
N LEU A 495 -10.66 -11.30 8.45
CA LEU A 495 -9.36 -10.97 9.04
C LEU A 495 -9.02 -9.49 8.91
N ALA A 496 -9.31 -8.86 7.76
CA ALA A 496 -9.06 -7.45 7.52
C ALA A 496 -9.94 -6.54 8.40
N GLU A 497 -11.19 -6.93 8.63
CA GLU A 497 -12.15 -6.22 9.49
C GLU A 497 -12.05 -6.61 10.97
N LYS A 498 -11.14 -7.54 11.31
CA LYS A 498 -10.93 -8.06 12.67
C LYS A 498 -12.17 -8.77 13.25
N GLU A 499 -13.02 -9.32 12.39
CA GLU A 499 -14.18 -10.16 12.75
C GLU A 499 -13.72 -11.60 13.03
N PHE A 500 -12.97 -11.83 14.12
CA PHE A 500 -12.28 -13.11 14.35
C PHE A 500 -13.21 -14.32 14.51
N ASP A 501 -14.42 -14.14 15.05
CA ASP A 501 -15.42 -15.22 15.15
C ASP A 501 -15.88 -15.70 13.75
N LYS A 502 -16.11 -14.77 12.83
CA LYS A 502 -16.45 -15.09 11.43
C LYS A 502 -15.25 -15.67 10.70
N ALA A 503 -14.05 -15.12 10.93
CA ALA A 503 -12.82 -15.69 10.38
C ALA A 503 -12.64 -17.15 10.82
N ARG A 504 -12.89 -17.46 12.10
CA ARG A 504 -12.87 -18.84 12.64
C ARG A 504 -13.91 -19.73 11.98
N LEU A 505 -15.13 -19.23 11.77
CA LEU A 505 -16.19 -19.95 11.06
C LEU A 505 -15.75 -20.34 9.63
N TYR A 506 -15.27 -19.39 8.84
CA TYR A 506 -14.85 -19.65 7.47
C TYR A 506 -13.58 -20.51 7.39
N PHE A 507 -12.65 -20.32 8.32
CA PHE A 507 -11.47 -21.19 8.47
C PHE A 507 -11.86 -22.65 8.71
N ASN A 508 -12.81 -22.91 9.59
CA ASN A 508 -13.29 -24.27 9.88
C ASN A 508 -13.99 -24.88 8.66
N GLU A 509 -14.78 -24.09 7.92
CA GLU A 509 -15.38 -24.53 6.65
C GLU A 509 -14.32 -24.90 5.60
N LEU A 510 -13.27 -24.09 5.46
CA LEU A 510 -12.14 -24.39 4.57
C LEU A 510 -11.43 -25.67 5.00
N LYS A 511 -11.12 -25.83 6.29
CA LYS A 511 -10.46 -27.03 6.83
C LYS A 511 -11.29 -28.30 6.62
N ARG A 512 -12.62 -28.21 6.74
CA ARG A 512 -13.54 -29.32 6.46
C ARG A 512 -13.52 -29.75 4.98
N ARG A 513 -13.34 -28.79 4.07
CA ARG A 513 -13.32 -29.00 2.63
C ARG A 513 -11.94 -29.39 2.10
N ASP A 514 -10.87 -28.92 2.74
CA ASP A 514 -9.48 -29.23 2.43
C ASP A 514 -9.00 -30.54 3.07
N LYS A 515 -9.59 -31.66 2.63
CA LYS A 515 -9.30 -32.99 3.21
C LYS A 515 -7.83 -33.43 3.07
N LYS A 516 -7.05 -32.77 2.22
CA LYS A 516 -5.63 -33.09 1.97
C LYS A 516 -4.66 -32.05 2.53
N ASN A 517 -5.17 -31.00 3.18
CA ASN A 517 -4.37 -29.88 3.70
C ASN A 517 -3.53 -29.18 2.61
N GLU A 518 -4.10 -29.03 1.42
CA GLU A 518 -3.46 -28.43 0.25
C GLU A 518 -3.50 -26.89 0.27
N ILE A 519 -4.42 -26.26 1.01
CA ILE A 519 -4.68 -24.80 0.98
C ILE A 519 -3.69 -24.01 1.86
N GLY A 520 -2.96 -24.66 2.78
CA GLY A 520 -1.91 -24.00 3.57
C GLY A 520 -2.43 -22.90 4.49
N LEU A 521 -3.35 -23.24 5.39
CA LEU A 521 -4.09 -22.28 6.23
C LEU A 521 -3.32 -21.75 7.45
N ASP A 522 -2.06 -22.13 7.65
CA ASP A 522 -1.26 -21.79 8.84
C ASP A 522 -1.17 -20.27 9.10
N LEU A 523 -1.01 -19.48 8.04
CA LEU A 523 -0.93 -18.01 8.17
C LEU A 523 -2.26 -17.42 8.60
N ALA A 524 -3.38 -17.90 8.05
CA ALA A 524 -4.70 -17.47 8.47
C ALA A 524 -4.96 -17.89 9.92
N GLU A 525 -4.63 -19.13 10.30
CA GLU A 525 -4.79 -19.63 11.67
C GLU A 525 -4.02 -18.77 12.68
N SER A 526 -2.77 -18.44 12.38
CA SER A 526 -1.94 -17.58 13.22
C SER A 526 -2.56 -16.18 13.41
N LYS A 527 -3.13 -15.59 12.35
CA LYS A 527 -3.81 -14.28 12.41
C LYS A 527 -5.08 -14.34 13.26
N ILE A 528 -5.87 -15.42 13.15
CA ILE A 528 -7.07 -15.60 13.98
C ILE A 528 -6.67 -15.77 15.46
N LEU A 529 -5.72 -16.66 15.76
CA LEU A 529 -5.27 -16.90 17.14
C LEU A 529 -4.68 -15.64 17.79
N TYR A 530 -3.90 -14.86 17.05
CA TYR A 530 -3.39 -13.59 17.54
C TYR A 530 -4.52 -12.60 17.84
N GLY A 531 -5.53 -12.52 16.97
CA GLY A 531 -6.75 -11.73 17.19
C GLY A 531 -7.59 -12.18 18.39
N GLU A 532 -7.64 -13.48 18.65
CA GLU A 532 -8.28 -14.11 19.82
C GLU A 532 -7.43 -13.97 21.11
N ASN A 533 -6.40 -13.13 21.11
CA ASN A 533 -5.49 -12.91 22.24
C ASN A 533 -4.73 -14.17 22.69
N LYS A 534 -4.38 -15.05 21.75
CA LYS A 534 -3.53 -16.25 21.96
C LYS A 534 -2.17 -16.12 21.22
N PRO A 535 -1.33 -15.13 21.59
CA PRO A 535 -0.12 -14.80 20.84
C PRO A 535 0.93 -15.94 20.84
N PHE A 536 1.04 -16.72 21.92
CA PHE A 536 2.01 -17.81 22.01
C PHE A 536 1.64 -19.00 21.09
N GLU A 537 0.35 -19.33 20.97
CA GLU A 537 -0.12 -20.36 20.05
C GLU A 537 0.10 -19.94 18.58
N ALA A 538 -0.25 -18.69 18.26
CA ALA A 538 -0.01 -18.11 16.94
C ALA A 538 1.49 -18.14 16.58
N LEU A 539 2.35 -17.75 17.52
CA LEU A 539 3.80 -17.76 17.34
C LEU A 539 4.35 -19.17 17.12
N ASN A 540 3.85 -20.18 17.86
CA ASN A 540 4.28 -21.57 17.69
C ASN A 540 3.99 -22.13 16.29
N ILE A 541 2.79 -21.83 15.74
CA ILE A 541 2.44 -22.20 14.36
C ILE A 541 3.45 -21.62 13.38
N LEU A 542 3.72 -20.31 13.49
CA LEU A 542 4.62 -19.62 12.58
C LEU A 542 6.08 -20.07 12.72
N LEU A 543 6.57 -20.31 13.94
CA LEU A 543 7.92 -20.81 14.17
C LEU A 543 8.13 -22.21 13.59
N ASN A 544 7.12 -23.08 13.67
CA ASN A 544 7.16 -24.39 13.03
C ASN A 544 7.13 -24.26 11.50
N LYS A 545 6.25 -23.41 10.95
CA LYS A 545 6.16 -23.19 9.50
C LYS A 545 7.45 -22.62 8.93
N LYS A 546 8.07 -21.67 9.64
CA LYS A 546 9.34 -21.03 9.28
C LYS A 546 10.48 -22.03 9.10
N LYS A 547 10.55 -23.09 9.91
CA LYS A 547 11.58 -24.14 9.80
C LYS A 547 11.51 -24.89 8.47
N ASN A 548 10.29 -25.09 7.95
CA ASN A 548 10.06 -25.87 6.75
C ASN A 548 10.03 -25.00 5.48
N LYS A 549 9.42 -23.80 5.56
CA LYS A 549 9.24 -22.90 4.41
C LYS A 549 9.25 -21.44 4.91
N PRO A 550 10.43 -20.83 5.15
CA PRO A 550 10.50 -19.43 5.54
C PRO A 550 9.99 -18.55 4.40
N SER A 551 9.31 -17.45 4.74
CA SER A 551 8.90 -16.43 3.79
C SER A 551 8.85 -15.08 4.47
N SER A 552 8.93 -13.99 3.69
CA SER A 552 8.83 -12.63 4.23
C SER A 552 7.53 -12.42 5.02
N GLU A 553 6.40 -12.91 4.53
CA GLU A 553 5.11 -12.79 5.24
C GLU A 553 5.11 -13.57 6.57
N ILE A 554 5.74 -14.74 6.66
CA ILE A 554 5.86 -15.48 7.93
C ILE A 554 6.69 -14.67 8.94
N TRP A 555 7.85 -14.16 8.52
CA TRP A 555 8.71 -13.35 9.37
C TRP A 555 8.02 -12.06 9.82
N TYR A 556 7.29 -11.41 8.91
CA TYR A 556 6.47 -10.23 9.23
C TYR A 556 5.41 -10.53 10.30
N GLN A 557 4.67 -11.64 10.18
CA GLN A 557 3.69 -12.00 11.20
C GLN A 557 4.34 -12.35 12.55
N ILE A 558 5.50 -13.04 12.55
CA ILE A 558 6.29 -13.30 13.77
C ILE A 558 6.70 -11.98 14.43
N GLY A 559 7.26 -11.03 13.66
CA GLY A 559 7.68 -9.73 14.16
C GLY A 559 6.52 -8.93 14.75
N LYS A 560 5.34 -8.96 14.11
CA LYS A 560 4.12 -8.35 14.65
C LYS A 560 3.71 -8.94 16.00
N ILE A 561 3.77 -10.26 16.15
CA ILE A 561 3.43 -10.92 17.41
C ILE A 561 4.44 -10.54 18.49
N TYR A 562 5.75 -10.58 18.20
CA TYR A 562 6.78 -10.16 19.15
C TYR A 562 6.63 -8.71 19.58
N ARG A 563 6.35 -7.81 18.64
CA ARG A 563 6.09 -6.40 18.92
C ARG A 563 4.88 -6.22 19.84
N GLY A 564 3.79 -6.96 19.60
CA GLY A 564 2.62 -6.96 20.49
C GLY A 564 2.91 -7.52 21.88
N LEU A 565 3.90 -8.41 22.01
CA LEU A 565 4.42 -8.92 23.29
C LEU A 565 5.47 -7.99 23.92
N SER A 566 5.72 -6.80 23.36
CA SER A 566 6.78 -5.86 23.78
C SER A 566 8.20 -6.44 23.73
N ARG A 567 8.41 -7.48 22.91
CA ARG A 567 9.69 -8.11 22.60
C ARG A 567 10.29 -7.45 21.37
N PHE A 568 10.72 -6.19 21.52
CA PHE A 568 11.05 -5.30 20.40
C PHE A 568 12.33 -5.71 19.65
N GLU A 569 13.32 -6.26 20.35
CA GLU A 569 14.54 -6.80 19.74
C GLU A 569 14.22 -7.97 18.79
N GLU A 570 13.43 -8.95 19.24
CA GLU A 570 13.04 -10.09 18.41
C GLU A 570 12.09 -9.68 17.27
N ALA A 571 11.31 -8.62 17.49
CA ALA A 571 10.50 -8.02 16.44
C ALA A 571 11.36 -7.37 15.36
N ARG A 572 12.38 -6.58 15.75
CA ARG A 572 13.35 -5.97 14.83
C ARG A 572 14.02 -7.05 13.98
N ASP A 573 14.58 -8.07 14.62
CA ASP A 573 15.28 -9.16 13.92
C ASP A 573 14.35 -9.87 12.93
N SER A 574 13.09 -10.08 13.31
CA SER A 574 12.10 -10.70 12.43
C SER A 574 11.74 -9.82 11.23
N PHE A 575 11.60 -8.50 11.41
CA PHE A 575 11.34 -7.59 10.30
C PHE A 575 12.56 -7.41 9.39
N VAL A 576 13.78 -7.39 9.93
CA VAL A 576 15.02 -7.43 9.14
C VAL A 576 15.07 -8.69 8.30
N LYS A 577 14.77 -9.86 8.88
CA LYS A 577 14.68 -11.12 8.11
C LYS A 577 13.59 -11.11 7.05
N ALA A 578 12.50 -10.38 7.27
CA ALA A 578 11.46 -10.20 6.25
C ALA A 578 11.97 -9.32 5.09
N LEU A 579 12.73 -8.26 5.38
CA LEU A 579 13.33 -7.35 4.40
C LEU A 579 14.48 -7.99 3.62
N GLU A 580 15.29 -8.86 4.24
CA GLU A 580 16.30 -9.66 3.53
C GLU A 580 15.69 -10.51 2.41
N ILE A 581 14.41 -10.87 2.54
CA ILE A 581 13.65 -11.64 1.54
C ILE A 581 12.90 -10.72 0.57
N GLU A 582 12.24 -9.67 1.07
CA GLU A 582 11.52 -8.69 0.24
C GLU A 582 11.92 -7.27 0.62
N VAL A 583 12.95 -6.73 -0.05
CA VAL A 583 13.55 -5.43 0.29
C VAL A 583 12.61 -4.27 -0.06
N ASP A 584 11.78 -4.40 -1.08
CA ASP A 584 10.99 -3.33 -1.67
C ASP A 584 9.52 -3.30 -1.20
N LYS A 585 9.25 -3.84 0.00
CA LYS A 585 7.91 -3.82 0.60
C LYS A 585 7.77 -2.67 1.60
N ALA A 586 7.03 -1.64 1.19
CA ALA A 586 6.72 -0.48 2.04
C ALA A 586 6.21 -0.88 3.44
N LYS A 587 5.32 -1.88 3.52
CA LYS A 587 4.76 -2.36 4.81
C LYS A 587 5.81 -2.92 5.78
N LEU A 588 6.93 -3.46 5.28
CA LEU A 588 7.98 -4.05 6.11
C LEU A 588 8.88 -2.95 6.67
N HIS A 589 9.28 -2.01 5.82
CA HIS A 589 9.98 -0.79 6.22
C HIS A 589 9.20 -0.02 7.28
N GLN A 590 7.89 0.17 7.07
CA GLN A 590 7.02 0.84 8.04
C GLN A 590 6.94 0.08 9.37
N ALA A 591 6.77 -1.24 9.35
CA ALA A 591 6.70 -2.04 10.57
C ALA A 591 8.03 -2.09 11.35
N LEU A 592 9.16 -2.08 10.63
CA LEU A 592 10.49 -1.96 11.23
C LEU A 592 10.67 -0.58 11.86
N ALA A 593 10.35 0.50 11.14
CA ALA A 593 10.39 1.86 11.67
C ALA A 593 9.55 2.02 12.95
N GLU A 594 8.31 1.53 12.96
CA GLU A 594 7.48 1.51 14.16
C GLU A 594 8.14 0.78 15.34
N THR A 595 8.92 -0.27 15.06
CA THR A 595 9.62 -1.07 16.08
C THR A 595 10.86 -0.34 16.59
N LEU A 596 11.63 0.28 15.70
CA LEU A 596 12.82 1.07 16.03
C LEU A 596 12.47 2.28 16.91
N ILE A 597 11.34 2.94 16.66
CA ILE A 597 10.83 4.00 17.56
C ILE A 597 10.62 3.48 18.99
N ARG A 598 10.19 2.21 19.15
CA ARG A 598 10.00 1.60 20.48
C ARG A 598 11.33 1.22 21.14
N LEU A 599 12.38 0.97 20.35
CA LEU A 599 13.75 0.73 20.81
C LEU A 599 14.51 2.04 21.12
N GLY A 600 13.99 3.19 20.68
CA GLY A 600 14.64 4.49 20.83
C GLY A 600 15.64 4.83 19.72
N GLU A 601 15.66 4.05 18.64
CA GLU A 601 16.52 4.21 17.47
C GLU A 601 15.78 5.07 16.43
N TYR A 602 15.68 6.38 16.68
CA TYR A 602 14.78 7.26 15.93
C TYR A 602 15.30 7.65 14.55
N GLU A 603 16.61 7.79 14.37
CA GLU A 603 17.25 8.11 13.08
C GLU A 603 16.98 6.99 12.06
N GLU A 604 17.30 5.73 12.42
CA GLU A 604 17.03 4.57 11.56
C GLU A 604 15.52 4.40 11.30
N ALA A 605 14.68 4.70 12.30
CA ALA A 605 13.23 4.68 12.10
C ALA A 605 12.76 5.68 11.03
N ALA A 606 13.32 6.90 11.02
CA ALA A 606 12.99 7.91 10.02
C ALA A 606 13.42 7.47 8.61
N GLU A 607 14.62 6.89 8.46
CA GLU A 607 15.11 6.35 7.18
C GLU A 607 14.21 5.24 6.63
N HIS A 608 13.83 4.28 7.47
CA HIS A 608 12.91 3.21 7.06
C HIS A 608 11.51 3.76 6.74
N ALA A 609 11.00 4.72 7.49
CA ALA A 609 9.72 5.35 7.19
C ALA A 609 9.75 6.13 5.86
N LEU A 610 10.83 6.86 5.57
CA LEU A 610 11.05 7.53 4.28
C LEU A 610 11.11 6.52 3.13
N THR A 611 11.89 5.44 3.27
CA THR A 611 11.95 4.38 2.27
C THR A 611 10.57 3.79 2.00
N SER A 612 9.74 3.62 3.03
CA SER A 612 8.36 3.16 2.89
C SER A 612 7.50 4.12 2.06
N ILE A 613 7.64 5.43 2.30
CA ILE A 613 6.93 6.48 1.55
C ILE A 613 7.43 6.57 0.11
N GLU A 614 8.73 6.38 -0.13
CA GLU A 614 9.28 6.30 -1.49
C GLU A 614 8.73 5.09 -2.24
N LEU A 615 8.55 3.95 -1.58
CA LEU A 615 7.94 2.78 -2.23
C LEU A 615 6.45 2.98 -2.49
N VAL A 616 5.72 3.58 -1.55
CA VAL A 616 4.29 3.89 -1.68
C VAL A 616 4.00 5.30 -1.15
N LYS A 617 3.97 6.29 -2.06
CA LYS A 617 3.77 7.72 -1.73
C LYS A 617 2.52 7.96 -0.89
N TYR A 618 1.43 7.31 -1.27
CA TYR A 618 0.13 7.45 -0.61
C TYR A 618 -0.07 6.39 0.49
N TYR A 619 0.89 6.27 1.40
CA TYR A 619 0.84 5.33 2.53
C TYR A 619 0.70 6.07 3.88
N PRO A 620 -0.55 6.30 4.37
CA PRO A 620 -0.83 7.08 5.58
C PRO A 620 -0.06 6.59 6.81
N GLU A 621 0.03 5.27 6.98
CA GLU A 621 0.68 4.64 8.12
C GLU A 621 2.19 4.93 8.13
N ALA A 622 2.86 5.01 6.97
CA ALA A 622 4.28 5.35 6.89
C ALA A 622 4.55 6.84 7.15
N HIS A 623 3.69 7.73 6.62
CA HIS A 623 3.75 9.18 6.93
C HIS A 623 3.55 9.44 8.43
N TYR A 624 2.65 8.69 9.07
CA TYR A 624 2.45 8.78 10.51
C TYR A 624 3.72 8.32 11.27
N THR A 625 4.29 7.18 10.90
CA THR A 625 5.52 6.66 11.52
C THR A 625 6.71 7.61 11.33
N LEU A 626 6.84 8.24 10.15
CA LEU A 626 7.85 9.27 9.91
C LEU A 626 7.64 10.48 10.82
N GLY A 627 6.39 10.95 10.96
CA GLY A 627 6.04 12.02 11.90
C GLY A 627 6.43 11.70 13.33
N GLU A 628 6.18 10.46 13.78
CA GLU A 628 6.53 9.99 15.13
C GLU A 628 8.06 9.94 15.33
N ALA A 629 8.81 9.44 14.35
CA ALA A 629 10.28 9.40 14.41
C ALA A 629 10.88 10.82 14.44
N LEU A 630 10.47 11.71 13.54
CA LEU A 630 10.95 13.09 13.47
C LEU A 630 10.60 13.91 14.71
N GLU A 631 9.41 13.69 15.28
CA GLU A 631 9.02 14.33 16.53
C GLU A 631 9.95 13.93 17.68
N LYS A 632 10.36 12.64 17.74
CA LYS A 632 11.32 12.14 18.73
C LYS A 632 12.74 12.66 18.52
N LEU A 633 13.12 12.90 17.27
CA LEU A 633 14.38 13.56 16.90
C LEU A 633 14.38 15.08 17.16
N GLY A 634 13.20 15.66 17.44
CA GLY A 634 13.05 17.11 17.64
C GLY A 634 12.95 17.91 16.34
N ASP A 635 12.86 17.25 15.18
CA ASP A 635 12.58 17.89 13.89
C ASP A 635 11.06 18.08 13.73
N LEU A 636 10.56 19.03 14.53
CA LEU A 636 9.14 19.30 14.66
C LEU A 636 8.51 19.83 13.35
N GLU A 637 9.26 20.58 12.54
CA GLU A 637 8.75 21.13 11.28
C GLU A 637 8.44 20.01 10.27
N ASN A 638 9.40 19.11 10.05
CA ASN A 638 9.21 17.98 9.15
C ASN A 638 8.25 16.94 9.73
N ALA A 639 8.23 16.74 11.05
CA ALA A 639 7.23 15.90 11.71
C ALA A 639 5.80 16.39 11.43
N LYS A 640 5.57 17.71 11.49
CA LYS A 640 4.27 18.32 11.17
C LYS A 640 3.85 18.05 9.74
N ILE A 641 4.77 18.15 8.79
CA ILE A 641 4.51 17.89 7.36
C ILE A 641 4.09 16.43 7.18
N ALA A 642 4.83 15.50 7.78
CA ALA A 642 4.55 14.06 7.70
C ALA A 642 3.18 13.72 8.31
N TYR A 643 2.87 14.21 9.52
CA TYR A 643 1.54 14.00 10.11
C TYR A 643 0.41 14.64 9.31
N ASN A 644 0.61 15.84 8.74
CA ASN A 644 -0.39 16.47 7.86
C ASN A 644 -0.68 15.60 6.64
N MET A 645 0.35 15.00 6.05
CA MET A 645 0.15 14.07 4.95
C MET A 645 -0.62 12.84 5.40
N ALA A 646 -0.27 12.25 6.55
CA ALA A 646 -1.00 11.10 7.10
C ALA A 646 -2.51 11.39 7.32
N SER A 647 -2.85 12.53 7.94
CA SER A 647 -4.25 12.95 8.13
C SER A 647 -4.96 13.21 6.80
N LYS A 648 -4.34 13.95 5.86
CA LYS A 648 -4.95 14.22 4.54
C LYS A 648 -5.26 12.96 3.76
N LEU A 649 -4.37 11.97 3.80
CA LEU A 649 -4.55 10.73 3.05
C LEU A 649 -5.64 9.83 3.64
N LYS A 650 -5.87 9.88 4.96
CA LYS A 650 -6.92 9.07 5.59
C LYS A 650 -7.44 9.74 6.89
N PRO A 651 -8.33 10.75 6.75
CA PRO A 651 -8.75 11.60 7.86
C PRO A 651 -9.33 10.82 9.05
N LYS A 652 -10.24 9.87 8.78
CA LYS A 652 -10.95 9.10 9.82
C LYS A 652 -10.13 8.05 10.57
N ALA A 653 -8.90 7.75 10.14
CA ALA A 653 -8.08 6.70 10.75
C ALA A 653 -6.86 7.22 11.47
N HIS A 654 -6.53 8.50 11.29
CA HIS A 654 -5.38 9.15 11.90
C HIS A 654 -5.77 10.39 12.69
N ASP A 655 -6.84 10.31 13.49
CA ASP A 655 -7.20 11.35 14.48
C ASP A 655 -5.99 11.70 15.39
N ARG A 656 -5.11 10.71 15.62
CA ARG A 656 -3.84 10.90 16.34
C ARG A 656 -2.83 11.77 15.59
N ALA A 657 -2.84 11.78 14.26
CA ALA A 657 -2.00 12.68 13.47
C ALA A 657 -2.46 14.13 13.64
N GLU A 658 -3.76 14.38 13.69
CA GLU A 658 -4.32 15.73 13.95
C GLU A 658 -3.92 16.23 15.34
N LEU A 659 -4.05 15.39 16.36
CA LEU A 659 -3.56 15.69 17.71
C LEU A 659 -2.03 15.91 17.74
N ALA A 660 -1.26 15.13 16.98
CA ALA A 660 0.19 15.31 16.88
C ALA A 660 0.55 16.62 16.17
N ILE A 661 -0.18 17.01 15.12
CA ILE A 661 -0.03 18.31 14.46
C ILE A 661 -0.34 19.44 15.42
N GLU A 662 -1.41 19.34 16.21
CA GLU A 662 -1.75 20.34 17.23
C GLU A 662 -0.65 20.44 18.31
N ASN A 663 -0.13 19.31 18.78
CA ASN A 663 0.95 19.27 19.76
C ASN A 663 2.25 19.86 19.20
N ILE A 664 2.61 19.50 17.97
CA ILE A 664 3.77 20.02 17.27
C ILE A 664 3.59 21.50 16.96
N GLN A 665 2.40 21.94 16.55
CA GLN A 665 2.07 23.35 16.36
C GLN A 665 2.23 24.09 17.69
N GLY A 666 1.78 23.51 18.80
CA GLY A 666 2.04 24.03 20.15
C GLY A 666 3.53 24.13 20.46
N LYS A 667 4.34 23.13 20.12
CA LYS A 667 5.80 23.11 20.34
C LYS A 667 6.57 24.09 19.43
N LEU A 668 6.17 24.22 18.16
CA LEU A 668 6.72 25.17 17.18
C LEU A 668 6.33 26.61 17.55
N GLU A 669 5.07 26.82 17.95
CA GLU A 669 4.62 28.10 18.49
C GLU A 669 5.27 28.41 19.84
N GLN A 670 5.66 27.41 20.65
CA GLN A 670 6.47 27.59 21.86
C GLN A 670 7.93 27.93 21.54
N LYS A 671 8.48 27.45 20.42
CA LYS A 671 9.83 27.82 19.93
C LYS A 671 9.89 29.29 19.54
N ASP A 672 8.80 29.84 19.00
CA ASP A 672 8.63 31.28 18.71
C ASP A 672 8.14 32.11 19.91
N LYS A 673 7.45 31.50 20.89
CA LYS A 673 6.81 32.19 22.03
C LYS A 673 7.33 31.74 23.39
N LEU A 674 8.65 31.61 23.52
CA LEU A 674 9.35 31.60 24.81
C LEU A 674 9.23 32.93 25.60
N LYS A 675 8.12 33.67 25.45
CA LYS A 675 7.70 34.77 26.33
C LYS A 675 6.18 34.79 26.52
N ASN A 676 5.74 34.05 27.54
CA ASN A 676 4.75 34.46 28.56
C ASN A 676 3.30 34.82 28.12
N ARG A 677 2.34 33.87 28.17
CA ARG A 677 0.91 34.19 28.39
C ARG A 677 0.10 33.15 29.20
N PRO A 678 -0.92 33.59 29.98
CA PRO A 678 -1.83 32.74 30.77
C PRO A 678 -2.82 31.94 29.91
N ILE A 679 -3.14 30.71 30.35
CA ILE A 679 -4.14 29.83 29.71
C ILE A 679 -5.37 29.69 30.63
N LYS A 680 -6.56 29.95 30.08
CA LYS A 680 -7.84 29.86 30.81
C LYS A 680 -8.12 28.40 31.22
N ASN A 681 -8.63 28.19 32.43
CA ASN A 681 -9.01 26.88 33.00
C ASN A 681 -7.84 25.93 33.31
N GLN A 682 -6.63 26.47 33.51
CA GLN A 682 -5.47 25.68 33.95
C GLN A 682 -5.56 25.30 35.43
N ILE A 683 -5.10 24.11 35.80
CA ILE A 683 -4.98 23.67 37.20
C ILE A 683 -3.51 23.79 37.58
N THR A 684 -3.20 24.58 38.62
CA THR A 684 -1.83 24.65 39.13
C THR A 684 -1.65 23.59 40.21
N ILE A 685 -0.64 22.73 40.07
CA ILE A 685 -0.34 21.70 41.05
C ILE A 685 0.97 22.01 41.74
N VAL A 686 0.96 21.98 43.06
CA VAL A 686 2.20 21.92 43.85
C VAL A 686 2.45 20.46 44.19
N SER A 687 3.56 19.93 43.69
CA SER A 687 3.95 18.53 43.88
C SER A 687 5.37 18.40 44.42
N GLY A 688 5.74 17.18 44.81
CA GLY A 688 7.02 16.86 45.40
C GLY A 688 6.92 15.62 46.30
N LEU A 689 8.07 15.13 46.75
CA LEU A 689 8.14 14.09 47.77
C LEU A 689 7.58 14.59 49.12
N PRO A 690 7.16 13.71 50.04
CA PRO A 690 6.85 14.12 51.40
C PRO A 690 7.99 14.95 52.00
N ARG A 691 7.68 16.03 52.74
CA ARG A 691 8.67 16.92 53.39
C ARG A 691 9.60 17.73 52.45
N SER A 692 9.35 17.74 51.14
CA SER A 692 10.09 18.55 50.14
C SER A 692 9.81 20.06 50.17
N GLY A 693 8.85 20.51 50.99
CA GLY A 693 8.48 21.94 51.08
C GLY A 693 7.20 22.33 50.34
N THR A 694 6.43 21.37 49.84
CA THR A 694 5.13 21.60 49.17
C THR A 694 4.14 22.45 49.99
N SER A 695 4.14 22.34 51.33
CA SER A 695 3.28 23.19 52.18
C SER A 695 3.69 24.67 52.17
N LEU A 696 4.99 24.98 52.13
CA LEU A 696 5.47 26.36 51.99
C LEU A 696 5.09 26.91 50.62
N MET A 697 5.28 26.12 49.56
CA MET A 697 4.90 26.53 48.21
C MET A 697 3.38 26.78 48.10
N MET A 698 2.52 25.94 48.70
CA MET A 698 1.07 26.21 48.75
C MET A 698 0.73 27.53 49.48
N GLN A 699 1.44 27.87 50.55
CA GLN A 699 1.27 29.16 51.24
C GLN A 699 1.66 30.33 50.35
N MET A 700 2.77 30.20 49.63
CA MET A 700 3.22 31.20 48.66
C MET A 700 2.20 31.35 47.55
N MET A 701 1.70 30.27 46.95
CA MET A 701 0.68 30.34 45.89
C MET A 701 -0.61 31.02 46.35
N LYS A 702 -1.06 30.75 47.60
CA LYS A 702 -2.19 31.47 48.22
C LYS A 702 -1.89 32.96 48.42
N ALA A 703 -0.71 33.29 48.95
CA ALA A 703 -0.30 34.68 49.13
C ALA A 703 -0.17 35.44 47.80
N GLY A 704 0.22 34.73 46.73
CA GLY A 704 0.28 35.22 45.36
C GLY A 704 -1.08 35.45 44.71
N GLY A 705 -2.19 35.07 45.36
CA GLY A 705 -3.55 35.34 44.89
C GLY A 705 -4.23 34.18 44.16
N ILE A 706 -3.61 32.99 44.07
CA ILE A 706 -4.27 31.80 43.52
C ILE A 706 -5.00 31.06 44.63
N GLU A 707 -6.31 30.91 44.47
CA GLU A 707 -7.16 30.24 45.45
C GLU A 707 -6.78 28.76 45.59
N PRO A 708 -6.46 28.25 46.79
CA PRO A 708 -6.20 26.83 46.98
C PRO A 708 -7.49 26.02 47.10
N LEU A 709 -7.54 24.86 46.46
CA LEU A 709 -8.58 23.86 46.70
C LEU A 709 -8.20 23.02 47.95
N THR A 710 -8.93 23.19 49.05
CA THR A 710 -8.71 22.49 50.33
C THR A 710 -10.03 22.32 51.10
N ASP A 711 -10.12 21.30 51.95
CA ASP A 711 -11.29 21.02 52.80
C ASP A 711 -11.11 21.45 54.26
N SER A 712 -9.94 21.99 54.62
CA SER A 712 -9.59 22.46 55.97
C SER A 712 -9.79 21.45 57.11
N LYS A 713 -9.87 20.14 56.83
CA LYS A 713 -10.09 19.10 57.87
C LYS A 713 -8.88 18.90 58.79
N ARG A 714 -7.67 19.14 58.29
CA ARG A 714 -6.43 18.96 59.05
C ARG A 714 -5.94 20.27 59.65
N VAL A 715 -5.97 20.36 60.98
CA VAL A 715 -5.55 21.54 61.75
C VAL A 715 -4.02 21.64 61.84
N SER A 716 -3.49 22.85 62.02
CA SER A 716 -2.06 23.09 62.25
C SER A 716 -1.52 22.29 63.44
N ASP A 717 -0.28 21.82 63.35
CA ASP A 717 0.39 21.11 64.42
C ASP A 717 1.80 21.67 64.67
N ILE A 718 2.51 21.09 65.64
CA ILE A 718 3.88 21.49 65.98
C ILE A 718 4.79 21.38 64.76
N SER A 719 4.56 20.46 63.81
CA SER A 719 5.39 20.24 62.61
C SER A 719 5.09 21.21 61.46
N ASN A 720 3.89 21.81 61.42
CA ASN A 720 3.45 22.79 60.44
C ASN A 720 2.49 23.81 61.08
N PRO A 721 3.02 24.83 61.77
CA PRO A 721 2.22 25.76 62.56
C PRO A 721 1.31 26.68 61.74
N LYS A 722 1.54 26.78 60.42
CA LYS A 722 0.76 27.59 59.48
C LYS A 722 -0.36 26.80 58.74
N GLY A 723 -0.64 25.56 59.17
CA GLY A 723 -1.76 24.74 58.67
C GLY A 723 -1.46 23.95 57.39
N TYR A 724 -2.35 23.02 57.04
CA TYR A 724 -2.22 22.11 55.88
C TYR A 724 -3.17 22.50 54.75
N TYR A 725 -2.70 22.34 53.51
CA TYR A 725 -3.45 22.64 52.28
C TYR A 725 -3.85 21.33 51.59
N GLU A 726 -4.49 20.45 52.34
CA GLU A 726 -4.89 19.13 51.86
C GLU A 726 -6.36 19.16 51.40
N TYR A 727 -6.66 18.34 50.40
CA TYR A 727 -8.02 18.07 49.93
C TYR A 727 -8.17 16.55 49.93
N GLU A 728 -8.96 16.01 50.84
CA GLU A 728 -9.06 14.56 51.10
C GLU A 728 -9.26 13.71 49.84
N PRO A 729 -10.08 14.11 48.84
CA PRO A 729 -10.24 13.35 47.59
C PRO A 729 -8.94 13.11 46.81
N VAL A 730 -7.92 13.95 46.96
CA VAL A 730 -6.60 13.73 46.34
C VAL A 730 -6.01 12.38 46.72
N MET A 731 -6.21 11.90 47.96
CA MET A 731 -5.67 10.61 48.40
C MET A 731 -6.27 9.42 47.65
N SER A 732 -7.45 9.60 47.06
CA SER A 732 -8.16 8.58 46.28
C SER A 732 -8.21 8.91 44.79
N LEU A 733 -7.28 9.73 44.28
CA LEU A 733 -7.25 10.17 42.86
C LEU A 733 -7.20 9.00 41.87
N HIS A 734 -6.62 7.86 42.26
CA HIS A 734 -6.59 6.63 41.47
C HIS A 734 -7.95 5.92 41.35
N LYS A 735 -8.93 6.29 42.19
CA LYS A 735 -10.30 5.73 42.18
C LYS A 735 -11.31 6.70 41.55
N ASP A 736 -11.19 7.98 41.86
CA ASP A 736 -12.07 9.02 41.34
C ASP A 736 -11.30 10.33 41.16
N ASN A 737 -11.34 10.86 39.94
CA ASN A 737 -10.72 12.12 39.54
C ASN A 737 -11.72 13.09 38.88
N THR A 738 -13.02 12.82 38.97
CA THR A 738 -14.08 13.65 38.36
C THR A 738 -14.18 15.03 39.01
N TRP A 739 -13.90 15.13 40.30
CA TRP A 739 -13.88 16.37 41.07
C TRP A 739 -12.78 17.37 40.67
N LEU A 740 -11.81 16.97 39.82
CA LEU A 740 -10.77 17.87 39.30
C LEU A 740 -11.36 19.06 38.53
N GLU A 741 -12.60 18.97 38.07
CA GLU A 741 -13.32 20.12 37.49
C GLU A 741 -13.36 21.33 38.45
N LEU A 742 -13.48 21.07 39.76
CA LEU A 742 -13.51 22.09 40.82
C LEU A 742 -12.15 22.77 41.04
N ALA A 743 -11.06 22.19 40.51
CA ALA A 743 -9.70 22.68 40.68
C ALA A 743 -9.27 23.65 39.55
N GLN A 744 -10.12 23.90 38.55
CA GLN A 744 -9.81 24.82 37.46
C GLN A 744 -9.55 26.24 37.98
N ASN A 745 -8.45 26.84 37.53
CA ASN A 745 -7.94 28.15 37.96
C ASN A 745 -7.55 28.22 39.45
N LYS A 746 -7.48 27.07 40.14
CA LYS A 746 -7.06 26.94 41.55
C LYS A 746 -5.68 26.29 41.64
N VAL A 747 -5.08 26.38 42.84
CA VAL A 747 -3.89 25.63 43.19
C VAL A 747 -4.26 24.41 44.03
N LEU A 748 -3.73 23.25 43.66
CA LEU A 748 -4.00 21.97 44.32
C LEU A 748 -2.69 21.29 44.73
N LYS A 749 -2.65 20.73 45.93
CA LYS A 749 -1.49 19.94 46.39
C LYS A 749 -1.69 18.48 46.02
N VAL A 750 -0.78 17.91 45.21
CA VAL A 750 -0.80 16.48 44.81
C VAL A 750 0.59 15.89 45.04
N VAL A 751 0.70 14.79 45.76
CA VAL A 751 2.00 14.13 46.00
C VAL A 751 2.49 13.42 44.73
N ALA A 752 3.81 13.36 44.54
CA ALA A 752 4.45 12.87 43.32
C ALA A 752 3.91 11.51 42.78
N PRO A 753 3.68 10.47 43.62
CA PRO A 753 3.20 9.17 43.12
C PRO A 753 1.79 9.20 42.52
N LEU A 754 1.00 10.24 42.81
CA LEU A 754 -0.38 10.36 42.35
C LEU A 754 -0.53 11.18 41.07
N LEU A 755 0.53 11.84 40.60
CA LEU A 755 0.50 12.66 39.38
C LEU A 755 0.03 11.87 38.16
N LYS A 756 0.38 10.57 38.07
CA LYS A 756 -0.05 9.67 36.99
C LYS A 756 -1.56 9.36 36.92
N PHE A 757 -2.34 9.80 37.89
CA PHE A 757 -3.79 9.60 37.93
C PHE A 757 -4.58 10.89 37.65
N LEU A 758 -3.89 11.98 37.29
CA LEU A 758 -4.53 13.21 36.83
C LEU A 758 -5.38 12.92 35.58
N ASN A 759 -6.49 13.64 35.46
CA ASN A 759 -7.42 13.43 34.35
C ASN A 759 -6.90 14.13 33.09
N PRO A 760 -6.66 13.40 31.98
CA PRO A 760 -6.06 13.97 30.77
C PRO A 760 -6.94 15.03 30.07
N LYS A 761 -8.20 15.21 30.52
CA LYS A 761 -9.12 16.26 30.05
C LYS A 761 -8.62 17.68 30.41
N TYR A 762 -7.85 17.86 31.48
CA TYR A 762 -7.44 19.17 31.98
C TYR A 762 -5.97 19.48 31.72
N ARG A 763 -5.61 20.76 31.76
CA ARG A 763 -4.23 21.24 31.63
C ARG A 763 -3.62 21.52 32.99
N TYR A 764 -2.36 21.16 33.17
CA TYR A 764 -1.67 21.25 34.45
C TYR A 764 -0.37 22.04 34.34
N LYS A 765 -0.16 22.95 35.29
CA LYS A 765 1.16 23.54 35.57
C LYS A 765 1.65 23.04 36.92
N ILE A 766 2.69 22.22 36.91
CA ILE A 766 3.21 21.53 38.08
C ILE A 766 4.46 22.24 38.57
N ILE A 767 4.38 22.81 39.77
CA ILE A 767 5.54 23.28 40.53
C ILE A 767 6.01 22.09 41.37
N PHE A 768 7.07 21.44 40.91
CA PHE A 768 7.65 20.29 41.60
C PHE A 768 8.75 20.75 42.56
N MET A 769 8.49 20.61 43.85
CA MET A 769 9.42 20.95 44.92
C MET A 769 10.52 19.89 44.99
N ASN A 770 11.75 20.31 44.72
CA ASN A 770 12.94 19.51 44.92
C ASN A 770 13.63 19.89 46.24
N ARG A 771 14.12 18.89 46.95
CA ARG A 771 14.91 19.06 48.18
C ARG A 771 15.84 17.88 48.31
N ASP A 772 17.04 18.13 48.81
CA ASP A 772 18.03 17.08 49.05
C ASP A 772 17.40 15.88 49.75
N LEU A 773 17.61 14.70 49.17
CA LEU A 773 16.93 13.47 49.59
C LEU A 773 17.36 13.04 51.00
N SER A 774 18.60 13.34 51.39
CA SER A 774 19.09 13.07 52.75
C SER A 774 18.37 13.98 53.76
N GLU A 775 18.15 15.26 53.45
CA GLU A 775 17.39 16.16 54.30
C GLU A 775 15.91 15.77 54.43
N VAL A 776 15.30 15.34 53.34
CA VAL A 776 13.91 14.84 53.31
C VAL A 776 13.75 13.65 54.26
N LEU A 777 14.69 12.69 54.21
CA LEU A 777 14.68 11.51 55.06
C LEU A 777 14.96 11.85 56.53
N LYS A 778 15.96 12.71 56.83
CA LYS A 778 16.23 13.21 58.19
C LYS A 778 14.99 13.87 58.79
N SER A 779 14.31 14.72 58.01
CA SER A 779 13.09 15.37 58.44
C SER A 779 11.94 14.39 58.67
N GLN A 780 11.87 13.29 57.91
CA GLN A 780 10.81 12.30 58.04
C GLN A 780 11.04 11.37 59.24
N GLN A 781 12.28 10.93 59.50
CA GLN A 781 12.64 10.15 60.69
C GLN A 781 12.32 10.93 61.97
N LYS A 782 12.71 12.21 62.04
CA LYS A 782 12.42 13.09 63.18
C LYS A 782 10.91 13.23 63.45
N MET A 783 10.09 13.31 62.39
CA MET A 783 8.63 13.46 62.51
C MET A 783 7.95 12.21 63.10
N ILE A 784 8.45 11.02 62.76
CA ILE A 784 7.90 9.74 63.24
C ILE A 784 8.58 9.26 64.54
N GLY A 785 9.37 10.12 65.19
CA GLY A 785 10.04 9.83 66.47
C GLY A 785 11.23 8.88 66.37
N LYS A 786 11.83 8.72 65.18
CA LYS A 786 13.00 7.87 64.94
C LYS A 786 14.29 8.69 64.83
N ASP A 787 15.42 8.02 64.97
CA ASP A 787 16.75 8.63 64.87
C ASP A 787 16.98 9.25 63.47
N PRO A 788 17.19 10.58 63.36
CA PRO A 788 17.45 11.26 62.10
C PRO A 788 18.74 10.82 61.42
N GLU A 789 19.73 10.32 62.14
CA GLU A 789 21.03 9.94 61.55
C GLU A 789 21.01 8.54 60.90
N THR A 790 19.92 7.79 61.06
CA THR A 790 19.74 6.49 60.40
C THR A 790 19.16 6.64 58.99
N LEU A 791 19.87 6.16 57.95
CA LEU A 791 19.39 6.20 56.55
C LEU A 791 18.50 4.97 56.24
N PRO A 792 17.18 5.14 56.00
CA PRO A 792 16.29 4.05 55.63
C PRO A 792 16.43 3.69 54.14
N THR A 793 17.35 2.79 53.79
CA THR A 793 17.68 2.42 52.39
C THR A 793 16.48 2.08 51.52
N LYS A 794 15.53 1.26 52.00
CA LYS A 794 14.29 0.94 51.25
C LYS A 794 13.43 2.16 50.93
N LEU A 795 13.37 3.14 51.83
CA LEU A 795 12.60 4.37 51.62
C LEU A 795 13.33 5.32 50.66
N PHE A 796 14.67 5.37 50.76
CA PHE A 796 15.53 6.11 49.83
C PHE A 796 15.38 5.61 48.40
N GLU A 797 15.46 4.30 48.17
CA GLU A 797 15.26 3.66 46.86
C GLU A 797 13.83 3.91 46.32
N SER A 798 12.82 3.82 47.19
CA SER A 798 11.43 4.11 46.80
C SER A 798 11.26 5.56 46.32
N TYR A 799 11.91 6.52 46.97
CA TYR A 799 11.85 7.93 46.57
C TYR A 799 12.61 8.19 45.26
N LEU A 800 13.77 7.57 45.05
CA LEU A 800 14.48 7.62 43.76
C LEU A 800 13.61 7.07 42.62
N ASN A 801 12.99 5.91 42.83
CA ASN A 801 12.09 5.31 41.83
C ASN A 801 10.89 6.21 41.54
N HIS A 802 10.31 6.88 42.54
CA HIS A 802 9.22 7.83 42.30
C HIS A 802 9.67 9.05 41.50
N LEU A 803 10.85 9.61 41.79
CA LEU A 803 11.39 10.73 41.02
C LEU A 803 11.65 10.33 39.56
N GLN A 804 12.24 9.15 39.33
CA GLN A 804 12.44 8.62 37.98
C GLN A 804 11.10 8.36 37.26
N GLN A 805 10.08 7.87 37.97
CA GLN A 805 8.75 7.69 37.40
C GLN A 805 8.13 9.03 36.99
N VAL A 806 8.32 10.11 37.76
CA VAL A 806 7.84 11.45 37.39
C VAL A 806 8.59 11.98 36.16
N GLU A 807 9.91 11.78 36.08
CA GLU A 807 10.72 12.12 34.91
C GLU A 807 10.28 11.40 33.64
N VAL A 808 9.99 10.10 33.75
CA VAL A 808 9.49 9.32 32.60
C VAL A 808 8.03 9.67 32.26
N TRP A 809 7.22 9.98 33.28
CA TRP A 809 5.81 10.33 33.14
C TRP A 809 5.64 11.70 32.46
N LYS A 810 6.39 12.74 32.88
CA LYS A 810 6.25 14.09 32.31
C LYS A 810 6.50 14.11 30.79
N GLU A 811 7.44 13.30 30.30
CA GLU A 811 7.79 13.21 28.88
C GLU A 811 6.73 12.48 28.03
N LYS A 812 5.79 11.79 28.70
CA LYS A 812 4.73 10.98 28.06
C LYS A 812 3.36 11.66 28.10
N GLU A 813 3.18 12.74 28.86
CA GLU A 813 1.85 13.25 29.24
C GLU A 813 1.55 14.60 28.59
N PRO A 814 0.66 14.63 27.57
CA PRO A 814 0.29 15.86 26.90
C PRO A 814 -0.54 16.77 27.82
N GLY A 815 -0.28 18.08 27.78
CA GLY A 815 -1.02 19.07 28.59
C GLY A 815 -0.52 19.28 30.02
N VAL A 816 0.63 18.69 30.37
CA VAL A 816 1.34 18.91 31.65
C VAL A 816 2.63 19.70 31.39
N GLU A 817 2.76 20.86 32.00
CA GLU A 817 4.04 21.58 32.11
C GLU A 817 4.58 21.42 33.54
N LEU A 818 5.88 21.21 33.71
CA LEU A 818 6.49 21.01 35.03
C LEU A 818 7.76 21.86 35.15
N ILE A 819 7.88 22.60 36.26
CA ILE A 819 9.15 23.23 36.69
C ILE A 819 9.63 22.61 37.99
N TYR A 820 10.95 22.55 38.13
CA TYR A 820 11.60 22.20 39.38
C TYR A 820 11.96 23.46 40.15
N ILE A 821 11.53 23.51 41.41
CA ILE A 821 11.90 24.57 42.35
C ILE A 821 12.64 23.93 43.52
N ASP A 822 13.89 24.33 43.72
CA ASP A 822 14.68 23.87 44.86
C ASP A 822 14.23 24.57 46.14
N TYR A 823 14.06 23.79 47.20
CA TYR A 823 13.64 24.28 48.50
C TYR A 823 14.63 25.30 49.11
N GLN A 824 15.94 25.14 48.90
CA GLN A 824 16.95 26.11 49.33
C GLN A 824 16.82 27.43 48.56
N ASP A 825 16.49 27.38 47.27
CA ASP A 825 16.25 28.59 46.46
C ASP A 825 15.00 29.35 46.92
N VAL A 826 13.97 28.65 47.39
CA VAL A 826 12.80 29.31 48.01
C VAL A 826 13.21 30.10 49.25
N LEU A 827 14.14 29.59 50.06
CA LEU A 827 14.57 30.25 51.30
C LEU A 827 15.64 31.32 51.10
N ASN A 828 16.59 31.09 50.19
CA ASN A 828 17.78 31.92 50.04
C ASN A 828 17.67 32.89 48.87
N ASN A 829 17.00 32.48 47.79
CA ASN A 829 16.84 33.23 46.54
C ASN A 829 15.36 33.54 46.25
N THR A 830 14.60 33.87 47.29
CA THR A 830 13.13 33.94 47.25
C THR A 830 12.59 34.83 46.13
N LYS A 831 13.20 36.00 45.90
CA LYS A 831 12.76 36.95 44.85
C LYS A 831 12.90 36.37 43.45
N GLU A 832 14.01 35.71 43.15
CA GLU A 832 14.23 35.04 41.87
C GLU A 832 13.29 33.86 41.69
N THR A 833 13.10 33.07 42.76
CA THR A 833 12.17 31.94 42.78
C THR A 833 10.73 32.38 42.50
N VAL A 834 10.26 33.46 43.12
CA VAL A 834 8.92 34.02 42.87
C VAL A 834 8.80 34.54 41.44
N THR A 835 9.84 35.19 40.90
CA THR A 835 9.86 35.65 39.50
C THR A 835 9.77 34.47 38.52
N LYS A 836 10.50 33.38 38.79
CA LYS A 836 10.43 32.14 38.00
C LYS A 836 9.04 31.49 38.06
N ILE A 837 8.42 31.47 39.25
CA ILE A 837 7.08 30.90 39.44
C ILE A 837 6.01 31.75 38.73
N GLU A 838 6.06 33.08 38.85
CA GLU A 838 5.13 33.96 38.14
C GLU A 838 5.24 33.80 36.62
N ALA A 839 6.46 33.75 36.09
CA ALA A 839 6.71 33.51 34.68
C ALA A 839 6.17 32.14 34.22
N PHE A 840 6.37 31.10 35.02
CA PHE A 840 5.88 29.75 34.71
C PHE A 840 4.36 29.64 34.78
N VAL A 841 3.74 30.09 35.86
CA VAL A 841 2.29 29.99 36.06
C VAL A 841 1.53 30.85 35.04
N GLY A 842 2.15 31.94 34.59
CA GLY A 842 1.67 32.77 33.48
C GLY A 842 0.54 33.72 33.87
N THR A 843 0.08 33.72 35.12
CA THR A 843 -0.89 34.68 35.68
C THR A 843 -0.16 35.70 36.56
N GLN A 844 -0.66 36.94 36.62
CA GLN A 844 -0.11 37.95 37.53
C GLN A 844 -0.25 37.51 38.99
N LEU A 845 0.86 37.46 39.73
CA LEU A 845 0.88 37.06 41.14
C LEU A 845 1.18 38.27 42.02
N ASN A 846 0.69 38.26 43.27
CA ASN A 846 1.15 39.22 44.27
C ASN A 846 2.54 38.80 44.79
N THR A 847 3.58 39.13 44.02
CA THR A 847 4.96 38.70 44.28
C THR A 847 5.48 39.16 45.64
N ASP A 848 5.12 40.36 46.08
CA ASP A 848 5.54 40.89 47.39
C ASP A 848 4.94 40.09 48.55
N ALA A 849 3.65 39.72 48.45
CA ALA A 849 3.02 38.86 49.43
C ALA A 849 3.62 37.43 49.44
N MET A 850 3.99 36.90 48.28
CA MET A 850 4.68 35.59 48.19
C MET A 850 6.04 35.63 48.89
N ILE A 851 6.83 36.68 48.67
CA ILE A 851 8.16 36.86 49.27
C ILE A 851 8.05 36.98 50.80
N ASN A 852 7.12 37.82 51.28
CA ASN A 852 6.91 38.05 52.72
C ASN A 852 6.34 36.83 53.47
N CYS A 853 5.83 35.82 52.75
CA CYS A 853 5.28 34.60 53.35
C CYS A 853 6.39 33.65 53.87
N VAL A 854 7.60 33.75 53.32
CA VAL A 854 8.72 32.85 53.62
C VAL A 854 9.34 33.18 54.97
N ASP A 855 9.18 32.28 55.93
CA ASP A 855 9.76 32.39 57.26
C ASP A 855 10.93 31.41 57.43
N LYS A 856 12.16 31.95 57.40
CA LYS A 856 13.39 31.17 57.50
C LYS A 856 13.57 30.50 58.87
N THR A 857 12.88 30.96 59.92
CA THR A 857 12.96 30.38 61.27
C THR A 857 12.24 29.04 61.39
N LEU A 858 11.31 28.76 60.46
CA LEU A 858 10.59 27.49 60.37
C LEU A 858 11.39 26.39 59.63
N TYR A 859 12.60 26.68 59.17
CA TYR A 859 13.53 25.71 58.61
C TYR A 859 14.22 24.89 59.71
N ARG A 860 13.79 23.64 59.91
CA ARG A 860 14.13 22.82 61.09
C ARG A 860 15.36 21.92 60.96
N THR A 861 16.09 22.04 59.86
CA THR A 861 17.34 21.30 59.64
C THR A 861 18.39 22.28 59.10
N LYS A 862 18.92 23.14 59.96
CA LYS A 862 20.27 23.66 59.71
C LYS A 862 21.20 22.45 59.81
N VAL A 863 21.80 22.06 58.69
CA VAL A 863 23.07 21.32 58.76
C VAL A 863 24.12 22.30 59.27
#